data_AF-A0A2P4PP11-F1
#
_entry.id   AF-A0A2P4PP11-F1
#
_cell.length_a   1.000
_cell.length_b   1.000
_cell.length_c   1.000
_cell.angle_alpha   90.00
_cell.angle_beta   90.00
_cell.angle_gamma   90.00
#
_symmetry.space_group_name_H-M   'P 1'
#
loop_
_entity.id
_entity.type
_entity.pdbx_description
1 polymer ?
#
loop_
_entity_poly.entity_id
_entity_poly.type
_entity_poly.pdbx_seq_one_letter_code
_entity_poly.pdbx_strand_id
1 'polypeptide(L)'
;MAFEDEKPECMLPYLHLRLMDKTGRIKYMDFNYTLPVEAVCPITADILPLTKNYIMITYIKLNNGVEGKYGIIINYSNESTINEIYLGNANGFVERSFVPNKGLISIEKPNKEGIATWRLFSLPDITTGEVVERKNGEFHAPNLLSYTLVDSLNFLLTDGGFGFMYILKYDETKESSVIDPNLQYWRVYVSFLRESADSPTIPSLVYQTTQKLNNLTSKSCSVTYNAEGYVCIMTLNNTITNIKKNKSQTEINYYQLRFLSTGALEQLNRISNPTNNTDIDLEILYYGGFLVENIYDAMDFYLLDNSGNYVQSQGYFGPEFFHFNMFTLNNTIVGIKNQSNNKLEFLLKSLPILNNRSTDYYSPVIETTNPAINEVVDPSIKEIIIKYTIPVKLSTANVSIFQQSDDPSKQALLRQTFSGDYKLCTVGSDNYTVHIPIFESTFSQPNSSYYVLVDNNFVISQERDEPLMGIGNKIWMLSTEPLKTVRYSDSVTGLLRLNEEGSLKFLQMNHSVFFKNMIREFSKTIPVAEQRLSTSGRWQYDPTSPKKILLSFNIKEAKDDHAIEPNSQTVFEILRTLIKQKRFTALSSNEYTSLIDESAPLIMTRNYFEEFRLLIIIFTVGLIVLIILYILARRKNPEAKNSVIFETYFIIQDFAVDLVFVLLKVKNTPHLKIPTMIFFILPIVINILFAINIFVSEMATNKSFSNWVKGSTVLEVALNQKYGASIHRI
;
A
#
# COMPACT_ATOMS: atom_id res chain seq x y z
N MET A 1 18.63 14.47 26.76
CA MET A 1 19.10 14.15 28.13
C MET A 1 19.88 15.34 28.66
N ALA A 2 19.88 15.55 29.98
CA ALA A 2 20.64 16.63 30.62
C ALA A 2 22.03 16.11 31.03
N PHE A 3 23.06 16.93 30.88
CA PHE A 3 24.41 16.69 31.41
C PHE A 3 24.84 17.90 32.22
N GLU A 4 24.82 17.80 33.53
CA GLU A 4 25.73 18.57 34.38
C GLU A 4 26.94 17.68 34.64
N ASP A 5 28.11 18.29 34.47
CA ASP A 5 29.46 17.85 34.86
C ASP A 5 30.25 16.86 34.00
N GLU A 6 31.53 17.21 33.82
CA GLU A 6 32.60 16.55 33.04
C GLU A 6 32.95 15.11 33.48
N LYS A 7 32.16 14.50 34.37
CA LYS A 7 32.10 13.06 34.65
C LYS A 7 30.67 12.75 35.12
N PRO A 8 29.84 11.99 34.40
CA PRO A 8 28.46 11.76 34.83
C PRO A 8 28.47 10.81 36.03
N GLU A 9 28.48 11.37 37.23
CA GLU A 9 28.11 10.65 38.46
C GLU A 9 26.66 10.19 38.29
N CYS A 10 26.43 8.90 38.53
CA CYS A 10 25.18 8.17 38.25
C CYS A 10 23.90 9.02 38.42
N MET A 11 22.97 8.93 37.45
CA MET A 11 21.64 9.56 37.63
C MET A 11 20.75 8.72 38.54
N LEU A 12 19.76 9.36 39.16
CA LEU A 12 18.66 8.65 39.81
C LEU A 12 17.90 7.82 38.75
N PRO A 13 17.56 6.55 39.04
CA PRO A 13 16.97 5.64 38.07
C PRO A 13 15.48 5.90 37.77
N TYR A 14 14.95 7.07 38.15
CA TYR A 14 13.55 7.43 37.95
C TYR A 14 13.33 8.05 36.57
N LEU A 15 12.31 7.55 35.87
CA LEU A 15 11.96 8.04 34.54
C LEU A 15 10.89 9.13 34.59
N HIS A 16 11.30 10.34 34.20
CA HIS A 16 10.41 11.48 33.99
C HIS A 16 10.46 11.93 32.53
N LEU A 17 9.30 12.01 31.88
CA LEU A 17 9.19 12.43 30.49
C LEU A 17 8.43 13.75 30.36
N ARG A 18 9.00 14.65 29.56
CA ARG A 18 8.37 15.91 29.17
C ARG A 18 8.09 15.86 27.67
N LEU A 19 6.82 15.85 27.29
CA LEU A 19 6.41 15.84 25.89
C LEU A 19 5.89 17.20 25.50
N MET A 20 6.44 17.77 24.43
CA MET A 20 5.92 18.98 23.83
C MET A 20 5.07 18.63 22.61
N ASP A 21 3.81 19.07 22.60
CA ASP A 21 2.95 18.92 21.42
C ASP A 21 3.23 20.02 20.37
N LYS A 22 2.58 19.91 19.20
CA LYS A 22 2.73 20.87 18.10
C LYS A 22 2.25 22.28 18.44
N THR A 23 1.49 22.47 19.51
CA THR A 23 1.03 23.77 20.01
C THR A 23 1.98 24.37 21.04
N GLY A 24 3.07 23.66 21.36
CA GLY A 24 4.05 24.05 22.37
C GLY A 24 3.63 23.72 23.80
N ARG A 25 2.53 22.99 24.00
CA ARG A 25 2.10 22.58 25.34
C ARG A 25 2.97 21.44 25.83
N ILE A 26 3.44 21.54 27.06
CA ILE A 26 4.27 20.53 27.70
C ILE A 26 3.38 19.65 28.59
N LYS A 27 3.37 18.35 28.33
CA LYS A 27 2.82 17.31 29.20
C LYS A 27 3.96 16.67 30.00
N TYR A 28 3.78 16.61 31.31
CA TYR A 28 4.68 15.90 32.22
C TYR A 28 4.11 14.51 32.48
N MET A 29 4.97 13.51 32.48
CA MET A 29 4.61 12.13 32.76
C MET A 29 5.65 11.50 33.65
N ASP A 30 5.18 10.94 34.75
CA ASP A 30 6.00 10.24 35.72
C ASP A 30 5.65 8.76 35.64
N PHE A 31 6.66 7.93 35.38
CA PHE A 31 6.47 6.50 35.31
C PHE A 31 6.95 5.87 36.60
N ASN A 32 6.14 4.99 37.19
CA ASN A 32 6.56 4.15 38.30
C ASN A 32 7.41 2.97 37.80
N TYR A 33 8.48 3.30 37.07
CA TYR A 33 9.44 2.35 36.53
C TYR A 33 10.84 2.84 36.83
N THR A 34 11.64 1.94 37.40
CA THR A 34 13.02 2.20 37.79
C THR A 34 13.92 1.56 36.74
N LEU A 35 14.71 2.38 36.05
CA LEU A 35 15.71 1.89 35.11
C LEU A 35 16.80 1.10 35.86
N PRO A 36 17.38 0.06 35.24
CA PRO A 36 18.49 -0.67 35.85
C PRO A 36 19.72 0.24 36.00
N VAL A 37 20.63 -0.11 36.92
CA VAL A 37 21.80 0.74 37.23
C VAL A 37 22.68 0.94 35.99
N GLU A 38 22.80 -0.08 35.16
CA GLU A 38 23.56 -0.06 33.91
C GLU A 38 22.97 0.89 32.85
N ALA A 39 21.71 1.30 33.02
CA ALA A 39 21.07 2.29 32.15
C ALA A 39 21.42 3.74 32.51
N VAL A 40 21.83 3.98 33.76
CA VAL A 40 21.98 5.33 34.34
C VAL A 40 23.37 5.59 34.93
N CYS A 41 24.24 4.59 34.97
CA CYS A 41 25.62 4.72 35.42
C CYS A 41 26.62 3.79 34.70
N PRO A 42 27.31 4.27 33.65
CA PRO A 42 27.06 5.52 32.93
C PRO A 42 25.71 5.47 32.20
N ILE A 43 25.22 6.62 31.72
CA ILE A 43 23.94 6.66 31.00
C ILE A 43 24.08 5.93 29.66
N THR A 44 23.30 4.87 29.49
CA THR A 44 23.22 4.09 28.23
C THR A 44 21.82 4.15 27.62
N ALA A 45 20.91 4.86 28.29
CA ALA A 45 19.54 5.02 27.84
C ALA A 45 19.47 5.97 26.62
N ASP A 46 18.66 5.62 25.62
CA ASP A 46 18.37 6.45 24.45
C ASP A 46 16.88 6.41 24.09
N ILE A 47 16.34 7.51 23.55
CA ILE A 47 14.91 7.67 23.28
C ILE A 47 14.67 7.65 21.76
N LEU A 48 13.90 6.65 21.33
CA LEU A 48 13.54 6.46 19.93
C LEU A 48 12.02 6.62 19.72
N PRO A 49 11.56 7.59 18.91
CA PRO A 49 10.14 7.69 18.55
C PRO A 49 9.72 6.54 17.61
N LEU A 50 8.62 5.84 17.92
CA LEU A 50 8.15 4.69 17.13
C LEU A 50 6.98 5.04 16.20
N THR A 51 5.85 5.43 16.78
CA THR A 51 4.61 5.77 16.08
C THR A 51 3.90 6.88 16.84
N LYS A 52 2.77 7.36 16.31
CA LYS A 52 1.92 8.30 17.05
C LYS A 52 1.53 7.64 18.37
N ASN A 53 1.86 8.30 19.48
CA ASN A 53 1.59 7.88 20.86
C ASN A 53 2.57 6.89 21.49
N TYR A 54 3.58 6.42 20.74
CA TYR A 54 4.55 5.44 21.25
C TYR A 54 5.99 5.90 21.10
N ILE A 55 6.76 5.74 22.17
CA ILE A 55 8.21 5.92 22.20
C ILE A 55 8.86 4.65 22.75
N MET A 56 10.09 4.39 22.36
CA MET A 56 10.95 3.37 22.96
C MET A 56 12.08 4.04 23.73
N ILE A 57 12.38 3.53 24.91
CA ILE A 57 13.63 3.84 25.60
C ILE A 57 14.50 2.60 25.52
N THR A 58 15.60 2.68 24.78
CA THR A 58 16.59 1.60 24.73
C THR A 58 17.64 1.80 25.81
N TYR A 59 18.13 0.74 26.44
CA TYR A 59 19.16 0.82 27.49
C TYR A 59 19.90 -0.52 27.62
N ILE A 60 21.02 -0.50 28.34
CA ILE A 60 21.77 -1.71 28.68
C ILE A 60 21.30 -2.23 30.04
N LYS A 61 21.18 -3.56 30.15
CA LYS A 61 20.81 -4.26 31.38
C LYS A 61 21.67 -5.50 31.52
N LEU A 62 22.15 -5.74 32.75
CA LEU A 62 22.85 -6.97 33.09
C LEU A 62 21.85 -8.08 33.41
N ASN A 63 21.93 -9.21 32.72
CA ASN A 63 21.10 -10.38 32.98
C ASN A 63 21.98 -11.63 33.07
N ASN A 64 21.97 -12.29 34.23
CA ASN A 64 22.83 -13.45 34.53
C ASN A 64 24.33 -13.22 34.22
N GLY A 65 24.82 -11.99 34.44
CA GLY A 65 26.22 -11.63 34.19
C GLY A 65 26.56 -11.31 32.72
N VAL A 66 25.57 -11.29 31.82
CA VAL A 66 25.75 -10.90 30.41
C VAL A 66 25.00 -9.58 30.17
N GLU A 67 25.70 -8.60 29.61
CA GLU A 67 25.10 -7.33 29.22
C GLU A 67 24.29 -7.48 27.93
N GLY A 68 23.02 -7.10 27.98
CA GLY A 68 22.12 -7.07 26.83
C GLY A 68 21.54 -5.69 26.62
N LYS A 69 21.16 -5.38 25.37
CA LYS A 69 20.39 -4.19 25.01
C LYS A 69 18.91 -4.53 25.06
N TYR A 70 18.14 -3.70 25.74
CA TYR A 70 16.71 -3.84 25.93
C TYR A 70 16.00 -2.55 25.51
N GLY A 71 14.70 -2.66 25.20
CA GLY A 71 13.85 -1.52 24.88
C GLY A 71 12.56 -1.58 25.68
N ILE A 72 12.20 -0.50 26.36
CA ILE A 72 10.86 -0.32 26.93
C ILE A 72 10.01 0.50 25.98
N ILE A 73 8.84 -0.01 25.65
CA ILE A 73 7.85 0.73 24.85
C ILE A 73 6.88 1.42 25.79
N ILE A 74 6.68 2.72 25.59
CA ILE A 74 5.80 3.58 26.39
C ILE A 74 4.70 4.15 25.50
N ASN A 75 3.45 3.92 25.90
CA ASN A 75 2.30 4.66 25.35
C ASN A 75 2.04 5.92 26.17
N TYR A 76 2.30 7.09 25.58
CA TYR A 76 2.16 8.37 26.28
C TYR A 76 0.75 8.98 26.23
N SER A 77 -0.19 8.34 25.52
CA SER A 77 -1.59 8.79 25.48
C SER A 77 -2.44 8.28 26.63
N ASN A 78 -2.21 7.04 27.07
CA ASN A 78 -2.94 6.41 28.17
C ASN A 78 -2.06 6.10 29.39
N GLU A 79 -0.76 6.44 29.33
CA GLU A 79 0.20 6.25 30.43
C GLU A 79 0.34 4.79 30.90
N SER A 80 -0.03 3.81 30.06
CA SER A 80 -0.36 2.47 30.57
C SER A 80 0.18 1.28 29.76
N THR A 81 1.41 1.34 29.23
CA THR A 81 2.07 0.13 28.71
C THR A 81 3.57 0.29 28.85
N ILE A 82 4.22 -0.68 29.52
CA ILE A 82 5.66 -0.82 29.66
C ILE A 82 5.96 -2.27 29.30
N ASN A 83 6.28 -2.50 28.03
CA ASN A 83 6.74 -3.80 27.56
C ASN A 83 8.25 -3.70 27.32
N GLU A 84 9.02 -4.48 28.08
CA GLU A 84 10.45 -4.64 27.86
C GLU A 84 10.68 -5.71 26.78
N ILE A 85 11.44 -5.37 25.76
CA ILE A 85 11.86 -6.29 24.70
C ILE A 85 13.38 -6.41 24.68
N TYR A 86 13.88 -7.61 24.38
CA TYR A 86 15.31 -7.82 24.16
C TYR A 86 15.67 -7.45 22.72
N LEU A 87 16.70 -6.62 22.55
CA LEU A 87 17.11 -6.10 21.25
C LEU A 87 18.40 -6.77 20.75
N GLY A 88 19.21 -7.37 21.63
CA GLY A 88 20.45 -8.03 21.26
C GLY A 88 21.58 -7.70 22.22
N ASN A 89 22.83 -7.81 21.77
CA ASN A 89 23.98 -7.46 22.59
C ASN A 89 24.03 -5.97 22.94
N ALA A 90 24.69 -5.64 24.06
CA ALA A 90 24.75 -4.29 24.64
C ALA A 90 25.20 -3.20 23.66
N ASN A 91 26.14 -3.52 22.75
CA ASN A 91 26.71 -2.58 21.79
C ASN A 91 25.97 -2.56 20.44
N GLY A 92 24.78 -3.17 20.37
CA GLY A 92 23.96 -3.22 19.17
C GLY A 92 23.36 -1.86 18.79
N PHE A 93 23.09 -1.72 17.50
CA PHE A 93 22.43 -0.57 16.88
C PHE A 93 20.93 -0.83 16.76
N VAL A 94 20.12 0.17 17.08
CA VAL A 94 18.65 0.06 17.04
C VAL A 94 18.13 1.30 16.35
N GLU A 95 17.49 1.14 15.21
CA GLU A 95 16.95 2.28 14.48
C GLU A 95 15.68 1.94 13.70
N ARG A 96 14.83 2.96 13.56
CA ARG A 96 13.60 2.88 12.81
C ARG A 96 13.88 3.13 11.34
N SER A 97 13.17 2.43 10.45
CA SER A 97 13.24 2.73 9.03
C SER A 97 12.83 4.18 8.74
N PHE A 98 13.47 4.82 7.76
CA PHE A 98 13.05 6.12 7.22
C PHE A 98 11.58 6.10 6.76
N VAL A 99 11.06 4.93 6.37
CA VAL A 99 9.66 4.78 5.95
C VAL A 99 8.77 4.57 7.18
N PRO A 100 7.82 5.49 7.47
CA PRO A 100 7.13 5.52 8.76
C PRO A 100 6.32 4.28 9.18
N ASN A 101 6.04 3.37 8.26
CA ASN A 101 5.20 2.20 8.50
C ASN A 101 5.99 0.87 8.57
N LYS A 102 7.33 0.92 8.44
CA LYS A 102 8.15 -0.26 8.14
C LYS A 102 8.88 -0.90 9.34
N GLY A 103 8.50 -0.55 10.57
CA GLY A 103 9.02 -1.21 11.78
C GLY A 103 10.36 -0.67 12.27
N LEU A 104 11.01 -1.48 13.11
CA LEU A 104 12.27 -1.17 13.80
C LEU A 104 13.26 -2.30 13.52
N ILE A 105 14.53 -1.99 13.27
CA ILE A 105 15.59 -3.02 13.24
C ILE A 105 16.47 -2.91 14.48
N SER A 106 16.95 -4.06 14.94
CA SER A 106 18.10 -4.15 15.83
C SER A 106 19.20 -4.95 15.14
N ILE A 107 20.42 -4.43 15.14
CA ILE A 107 21.60 -5.08 14.57
C ILE A 107 22.66 -5.17 15.65
N GLU A 108 23.07 -6.38 16.00
CA GLU A 108 24.10 -6.62 17.00
C GLU A 108 25.49 -6.20 16.50
N LYS A 109 26.36 -5.80 17.44
CA LYS A 109 27.78 -5.64 17.11
C LYS A 109 28.39 -7.00 16.76
N PRO A 110 29.26 -7.12 15.73
CA PRO A 110 29.80 -8.42 15.33
C PRO A 110 30.56 -9.13 16.44
N ASN A 111 30.41 -10.45 16.52
CA ASN A 111 31.19 -11.29 17.42
C ASN A 111 32.64 -11.48 16.92
N LYS A 112 33.46 -12.27 17.63
CA LYS A 112 34.86 -12.55 17.24
C LYS A 112 34.98 -13.30 15.90
N GLU A 113 33.93 -13.98 15.47
CA GLU A 113 33.82 -14.67 14.18
C GLU A 113 33.32 -13.71 13.07
N GLY A 114 33.11 -12.43 13.41
CA GLY A 114 32.64 -11.39 12.49
C GLY A 114 31.18 -11.54 12.06
N ILE A 115 30.37 -12.24 12.87
CA ILE A 115 28.94 -12.43 12.64
C ILE A 115 28.15 -11.40 13.44
N ALA A 116 27.29 -10.64 12.77
CA ALA A 116 26.33 -9.72 13.39
C ALA A 116 24.90 -10.17 13.10
N THR A 117 24.14 -10.50 14.15
CA THR A 117 22.73 -10.86 14.03
C THR A 117 21.87 -9.61 13.91
N TRP A 118 20.92 -9.61 12.98
CA TRP A 118 19.90 -8.57 12.86
C TRP A 118 18.50 -9.13 13.12
N ARG A 119 17.62 -8.31 13.67
CA ARG A 119 16.21 -8.62 13.97
C ARG A 119 15.33 -7.45 13.53
N LEU A 120 14.32 -7.74 12.71
CA LEU A 120 13.33 -6.78 12.25
C LEU A 120 12.04 -6.96 13.05
N PHE A 121 11.63 -5.90 13.74
CA PHE A 121 10.45 -5.83 14.58
C PHE A 121 9.32 -5.05 13.90
N SER A 122 8.07 -5.39 14.23
CA SER A 122 6.90 -4.59 13.85
C SER A 122 6.90 -3.24 14.57
N LEU A 123 6.09 -2.30 14.07
CA LEU A 123 5.68 -1.17 14.91
C LEU A 123 4.75 -1.66 16.03
N PRO A 124 4.63 -0.91 17.14
CA PRO A 124 3.67 -1.22 18.19
C PRO A 124 2.26 -1.29 17.61
N ASP A 125 1.54 -2.37 17.91
CA ASP A 125 0.12 -2.47 17.59
C ASP A 125 -0.65 -1.31 18.23
N ILE A 126 -1.55 -0.69 17.48
CA ILE A 126 -2.26 0.52 17.94
C ILE A 126 -3.20 0.21 19.12
N THR A 127 -3.66 -1.04 19.24
CA THR A 127 -4.59 -1.48 20.28
C THR A 127 -3.89 -2.14 21.47
N THR A 128 -2.91 -3.01 21.22
CA THR A 128 -2.22 -3.77 22.27
C THR A 128 -0.87 -3.17 22.67
N GLY A 129 -0.28 -2.31 21.84
CA GLY A 129 1.10 -1.82 22.02
C GLY A 129 2.18 -2.89 21.81
N GLU A 130 1.81 -4.08 21.36
CA GLU A 130 2.73 -5.21 21.20
C GLU A 130 3.64 -5.00 20.00
N VAL A 131 4.92 -5.36 20.17
CA VAL A 131 5.94 -5.37 19.12
C VAL A 131 6.40 -6.80 18.91
N VAL A 132 6.32 -7.27 17.67
CA VAL A 132 6.59 -8.66 17.30
C VAL A 132 7.79 -8.71 16.36
N GLU A 133 8.70 -9.65 16.61
CA GLU A 133 9.78 -9.97 15.67
C GLU A 133 9.20 -10.61 14.40
N ARG A 134 9.49 -10.00 13.24
CA ARG A 134 9.00 -10.46 11.93
C ARG A 134 10.01 -11.29 11.17
N LYS A 135 11.28 -10.88 11.21
CA LYS A 135 12.39 -11.51 10.49
C LYS A 135 13.68 -11.36 11.28
N ASN A 136 14.61 -12.26 11.05
CA ASN A 136 15.98 -12.16 11.53
C ASN A 136 16.95 -12.76 10.51
N GLY A 137 18.24 -12.50 10.71
CA GLY A 137 19.30 -13.06 9.90
C GLY A 137 20.67 -12.56 10.35
N GLU A 138 21.67 -12.75 9.49
CA GLU A 138 23.06 -12.49 9.85
C GLU A 138 23.80 -11.70 8.76
N PHE A 139 24.73 -10.88 9.23
CA PHE A 139 25.76 -10.19 8.47
C PHE A 139 27.10 -10.87 8.73
N HIS A 140 27.85 -11.19 7.68
CA HIS A 140 29.14 -11.87 7.80
C HIS A 140 30.28 -10.99 7.30
N ALA A 141 31.25 -10.69 8.17
CA ALA A 141 32.45 -9.97 7.79
C ALA A 141 33.34 -10.84 6.89
N PRO A 142 33.85 -10.31 5.76
CA PRO A 142 34.68 -11.07 4.83
C PRO A 142 36.14 -11.16 5.32
N ASN A 143 36.93 -12.07 4.74
CA ASN A 143 38.40 -12.09 4.82
C ASN A 143 39.03 -12.19 6.23
N LEU A 144 38.34 -12.75 7.21
CA LEU A 144 38.84 -12.86 8.58
C LEU A 144 40.01 -13.85 8.79
N LEU A 145 40.36 -14.63 7.76
CA LEU A 145 41.54 -15.50 7.79
C LEU A 145 42.84 -14.69 7.85
N SER A 146 42.91 -13.61 7.05
CA SER A 146 44.11 -12.75 6.95
C SER A 146 43.90 -11.36 7.57
N TYR A 147 42.68 -11.03 7.98
CA TYR A 147 42.33 -9.73 8.54
C TYR A 147 41.60 -9.86 9.87
N THR A 148 41.69 -8.81 10.68
CA THR A 148 40.96 -8.64 11.93
C THR A 148 39.91 -7.56 11.75
N LEU A 149 38.69 -7.81 12.23
CA LEU A 149 37.64 -6.79 12.28
C LEU A 149 37.97 -5.81 13.40
N VAL A 150 38.18 -4.55 13.03
CA VAL A 150 38.54 -3.47 13.95
C VAL A 150 37.32 -2.66 14.35
N ASP A 151 36.46 -2.37 13.39
CA ASP A 151 35.30 -1.51 13.60
C ASP A 151 34.16 -1.84 12.63
N SER A 152 32.94 -1.41 12.98
CA SER A 152 31.75 -1.62 12.17
C SER A 152 30.71 -0.55 12.44
N LEU A 153 29.99 -0.13 11.40
CA LEU A 153 28.98 0.92 11.51
C LEU A 153 27.73 0.58 10.69
N ASN A 154 26.56 0.92 11.23
CA ASN A 154 25.27 0.75 10.57
C ASN A 154 24.77 2.09 10.04
N PHE A 155 23.97 2.05 8.98
CA PHE A 155 23.31 3.25 8.44
C PHE A 155 22.01 2.90 7.72
N LEU A 156 21.17 3.90 7.50
CA LEU A 156 19.90 3.76 6.82
C LEU A 156 20.07 3.89 5.29
N LEU A 157 19.24 3.17 4.53
CA LEU A 157 19.17 3.26 3.07
C LEU A 157 17.96 4.09 2.61
N THR A 158 18.05 4.69 1.42
CA THR A 158 16.98 5.54 0.89
C THR A 158 15.66 4.78 0.68
N ASP A 159 15.73 3.50 0.32
CA ASP A 159 14.57 2.61 0.13
C ASP A 159 13.95 2.10 1.44
N GLY A 160 14.52 2.48 2.59
CA GLY A 160 14.11 2.07 3.93
C GLY A 160 14.78 0.80 4.44
N GLY A 161 15.74 0.23 3.70
CA GLY A 161 16.64 -0.83 4.17
C GLY A 161 17.79 -0.31 5.05
N PHE A 162 18.77 -1.18 5.29
CA PHE A 162 19.90 -0.91 6.19
C PHE A 162 21.24 -1.31 5.55
N GLY A 163 22.25 -0.47 5.72
CA GLY A 163 23.63 -0.73 5.35
C GLY A 163 24.47 -1.11 6.56
N PHE A 164 25.43 -2.01 6.34
CA PHE A 164 26.39 -2.47 7.34
C PHE A 164 27.81 -2.31 6.80
N MET A 165 28.65 -1.54 7.47
CA MET A 165 30.06 -1.33 7.12
C MET A 165 30.98 -2.14 8.03
N TYR A 166 32.05 -2.69 7.46
CA TYR A 166 33.12 -3.39 8.17
C TYR A 166 34.45 -2.71 7.88
N ILE A 167 35.26 -2.52 8.91
CA ILE A 167 36.65 -2.04 8.78
C ILE A 167 37.58 -3.14 9.26
N LEU A 168 38.40 -3.61 8.32
CA LEU A 168 39.30 -4.74 8.51
C LEU A 168 40.76 -4.27 8.46
N LYS A 169 41.58 -4.78 9.38
CA LYS A 169 43.04 -4.56 9.41
C LYS A 169 43.77 -5.85 9.16
N TYR A 170 44.77 -5.82 8.29
CA TYR A 170 45.61 -6.97 7.99
C TYR A 170 46.30 -7.49 9.26
N ASP A 171 46.26 -8.80 9.45
CA ASP A 171 46.86 -9.46 10.60
C ASP A 171 48.31 -9.84 10.28
N GLU A 172 49.24 -8.97 10.71
CA GLU A 172 50.68 -9.16 10.52
C GLU A 172 51.23 -10.42 11.23
N THR A 173 50.43 -11.06 12.10
CA THR A 173 50.86 -12.26 12.84
C THR A 173 50.47 -13.59 12.17
N LYS A 174 49.58 -13.57 11.16
CA LYS A 174 48.92 -14.77 10.63
C LYS A 174 49.50 -15.33 9.32
N GLU A 175 50.42 -14.67 8.63
CA GLU A 175 51.05 -15.20 7.39
C GLU A 175 52.55 -14.86 7.22
N SER A 176 53.24 -15.68 6.41
CA SER A 176 54.70 -15.80 6.28
C SER A 176 55.42 -14.63 5.60
N SER A 177 56.72 -14.53 5.89
CA SER A 177 57.75 -13.50 5.60
C SER A 177 57.95 -12.97 4.16
N VAL A 178 56.94 -12.95 3.30
CA VAL A 178 56.98 -12.32 1.98
C VAL A 178 56.27 -10.97 2.06
N ILE A 179 57.05 -9.88 2.01
CA ILE A 179 56.51 -8.52 1.94
C ILE A 179 55.94 -8.32 0.54
N ASP A 180 54.63 -8.51 0.38
CA ASP A 180 53.92 -8.10 -0.85
C ASP A 180 53.88 -6.56 -0.90
N PRO A 181 54.50 -5.91 -1.90
CA PRO A 181 54.45 -4.45 -2.04
C PRO A 181 53.03 -3.92 -2.31
N ASN A 182 52.08 -4.78 -2.71
CA ASN A 182 50.66 -4.45 -2.88
C ASN A 182 49.80 -4.85 -1.67
N LEU A 183 50.42 -5.19 -0.52
CA LEU A 183 49.71 -5.54 0.70
C LEU A 183 48.79 -4.41 1.14
N GLN A 184 47.52 -4.73 1.28
CA GLN A 184 46.50 -3.79 1.73
C GLN A 184 46.36 -3.90 3.24
N TYR A 185 46.93 -2.94 3.98
CA TYR A 185 46.87 -2.96 5.44
C TYR A 185 45.45 -2.78 5.97
N TRP A 186 44.60 -2.07 5.23
CA TRP A 186 43.23 -1.79 5.63
C TRP A 186 42.27 -2.02 4.47
N ARG A 187 41.10 -2.58 4.79
CA ARG A 187 40.00 -2.79 3.86
C ARG A 187 38.69 -2.39 4.51
N VAL A 188 37.82 -1.72 3.75
CA VAL A 188 36.49 -1.32 4.18
C VAL A 188 35.48 -1.97 3.25
N TYR A 189 34.57 -2.74 3.84
CA TYR A 189 33.49 -3.42 3.12
C TYR A 189 32.14 -2.85 3.53
N VAL A 190 31.16 -2.98 2.65
CA VAL A 190 29.76 -2.67 2.94
C VAL A 190 28.84 -3.80 2.46
N SER A 191 27.80 -4.07 3.23
CA SER A 191 26.71 -4.98 2.90
C SER A 191 25.37 -4.26 3.05
N PHE A 192 24.38 -4.62 2.26
CA PHE A 192 23.08 -3.97 2.24
C PHE A 192 21.97 -4.99 2.52
N LEU A 193 21.11 -4.70 3.47
CA LEU A 193 19.84 -5.39 3.70
C LEU A 193 18.72 -4.50 3.13
N ARG A 194 18.32 -4.77 1.88
CA ARG A 194 17.21 -4.06 1.24
C ARG A 194 15.88 -4.45 1.89
N GLU A 195 14.91 -3.54 1.85
CA GLU A 195 13.66 -3.68 2.61
C GLU A 195 12.84 -4.94 2.29
N SER A 196 12.78 -5.34 1.01
CA SER A 196 12.07 -6.53 0.58
C SER A 196 12.93 -7.80 0.58
N ALA A 197 14.20 -7.71 0.96
CA ALA A 197 15.13 -8.83 0.91
C ALA A 197 15.03 -9.69 2.19
N ASP A 198 15.24 -10.99 2.03
CA ASP A 198 15.32 -11.93 3.16
C ASP A 198 16.75 -12.09 3.69
N SER A 199 17.75 -11.65 2.92
CA SER A 199 19.16 -11.72 3.31
C SER A 199 19.94 -10.49 2.83
N PRO A 200 21.04 -10.13 3.54
CA PRO A 200 21.94 -9.08 3.08
C PRO A 200 22.68 -9.44 1.79
N THR A 201 23.13 -8.41 1.06
CA THR A 201 24.05 -8.58 -0.07
C THR A 201 25.41 -9.09 0.39
N ILE A 202 26.14 -9.69 -0.55
CA ILE A 202 27.55 -10.05 -0.34
C ILE A 202 28.36 -8.77 -0.05
N PRO A 203 29.26 -8.76 0.95
CA PRO A 203 30.10 -7.62 1.26
C PRO A 203 30.92 -7.14 0.05
N SER A 204 30.78 -5.86 -0.28
CA SER A 204 31.49 -5.20 -1.39
C SER A 204 32.61 -4.32 -0.86
N LEU A 205 33.81 -4.41 -1.45
CA LEU A 205 34.98 -3.63 -1.04
C LEU A 205 34.86 -2.19 -1.56
N VAL A 206 34.69 -1.22 -0.66
CA VAL A 206 34.55 0.21 -1.00
C VAL A 206 35.85 0.98 -0.86
N TYR A 207 36.76 0.56 0.01
CA TYR A 207 38.04 1.24 0.21
C TYR A 207 39.12 0.28 0.65
N GLN A 208 40.35 0.52 0.19
CA GLN A 208 41.55 -0.22 0.59
C GLN A 208 42.75 0.71 0.56
N THR A 209 43.74 0.47 1.42
CA THR A 209 45.01 1.22 1.37
C THR A 209 46.21 0.34 1.70
N THR A 210 47.31 0.61 0.98
CA THR A 210 48.64 0.03 1.24
C THR A 210 49.44 0.86 2.25
N GLN A 211 48.90 2.00 2.69
CA GLN A 211 49.52 2.80 3.72
C GLN A 211 49.27 2.19 5.10
N LYS A 212 50.34 1.99 5.87
CA LYS A 212 50.25 1.55 7.26
C LYS A 212 49.80 2.72 8.15
N LEU A 213 48.49 2.79 8.39
CA LEU A 213 47.86 3.75 9.31
C LEU A 213 47.89 3.23 10.75
N ASN A 214 47.92 4.15 11.72
CA ASN A 214 47.82 3.79 13.14
C ASN A 214 46.42 3.25 13.46
N ASN A 215 45.39 3.94 12.96
CA ASN A 215 43.99 3.56 13.12
C ASN A 215 43.14 4.06 11.95
N LEU A 216 42.06 3.34 11.66
CA LEU A 216 41.02 3.70 10.70
C LEU A 216 39.67 3.41 11.34
N THR A 217 38.82 4.42 11.51
CA THR A 217 37.48 4.28 12.08
C THR A 217 36.46 5.04 11.24
N SER A 218 35.18 4.70 11.40
CA SER A 218 34.08 5.46 10.82
C SER A 218 33.31 6.16 11.95
N LYS A 219 33.01 7.45 11.77
CA LYS A 219 32.22 8.23 12.72
C LYS A 219 30.74 8.14 12.46
N SER A 220 30.34 8.37 11.21
CA SER A 220 28.95 8.40 10.79
C SER A 220 28.84 8.00 9.32
N CYS A 221 27.66 7.50 8.95
CA CYS A 221 27.31 7.13 7.59
C CYS A 221 25.87 7.55 7.34
N SER A 222 25.57 8.13 6.20
CA SER A 222 24.20 8.46 5.81
C SER A 222 24.01 8.45 4.31
N VAL A 223 22.74 8.56 3.90
CA VAL A 223 22.35 8.71 2.51
C VAL A 223 22.74 10.09 2.00
N THR A 224 23.10 10.15 0.73
CA THR A 224 23.18 11.42 0.02
C THR A 224 21.79 11.72 -0.56
N TYR A 225 21.21 12.84 -0.18
CA TYR A 225 19.83 13.17 -0.57
C TYR A 225 19.70 13.58 -2.05
N ASN A 226 20.82 13.74 -2.76
CA ASN A 226 20.95 14.21 -4.14
C ASN A 226 21.31 13.12 -5.16
N ALA A 227 21.11 11.84 -4.82
CA ALA A 227 21.36 10.67 -5.69
C ALA A 227 22.84 10.32 -5.94
N GLU A 228 23.73 10.68 -5.01
CA GLU A 228 25.18 10.38 -5.07
C GLU A 228 25.54 9.13 -4.25
N GLY A 229 24.57 8.27 -3.95
CA GLY A 229 24.73 7.08 -3.11
C GLY A 229 24.77 7.40 -1.62
N TYR A 230 25.80 6.91 -0.94
CA TYR A 230 26.00 7.00 0.50
C TYR A 230 27.34 7.66 0.80
N VAL A 231 27.41 8.35 1.93
CA VAL A 231 28.63 9.00 2.39
C VAL A 231 28.91 8.62 3.84
N CYS A 232 30.16 8.25 4.10
CA CYS A 232 30.66 7.93 5.42
C CYS A 232 31.85 8.81 5.78
N ILE A 233 31.93 9.19 7.05
CA ILE A 233 32.96 10.07 7.57
C ILE A 233 34.03 9.21 8.23
N MET A 234 35.15 9.07 7.55
CA MET A 234 36.27 8.22 7.94
C MET A 234 37.32 9.05 8.67
N THR A 235 37.86 8.49 9.75
CA THR A 235 38.97 9.08 10.50
C THR A 235 40.24 8.25 10.27
N LEU A 236 41.26 8.87 9.68
CA LEU A 236 42.53 8.25 9.37
C LEU A 236 43.63 8.83 10.27
N ASN A 237 44.18 8.00 11.15
CA ASN A 237 45.24 8.39 12.06
C ASN A 237 46.60 7.97 11.49
N ASN A 238 47.47 8.95 11.26
CA ASN A 238 48.81 8.70 10.74
C ASN A 238 49.88 9.38 11.61
N THR A 239 51.08 8.82 11.62
CA THR A 239 52.23 9.44 12.30
C THR A 239 53.01 10.28 11.30
N ILE A 240 53.11 11.59 11.55
CA ILE A 240 53.96 12.48 10.74
C ILE A 240 55.25 12.79 11.49
N THR A 241 56.38 12.55 10.83
CA THR A 241 57.70 12.85 11.36
C THR A 241 58.22 14.14 10.74
N ASN A 242 58.35 15.20 11.53
CA ASN A 242 58.96 16.44 11.04
C ASN A 242 60.49 16.30 11.06
N ILE A 243 61.07 15.99 9.90
CA ILE A 243 62.51 15.76 9.70
C ILE A 243 63.36 16.95 10.20
N LYS A 244 62.85 18.18 10.17
CA LYS A 244 63.58 19.37 10.62
C LYS A 244 63.60 19.56 12.15
N LYS A 245 62.68 18.94 12.89
CA LYS A 245 62.53 19.12 14.34
C LYS A 245 62.67 17.83 15.16
N ASN A 246 62.89 16.67 14.51
CA ASN A 246 62.94 15.35 15.17
C ASN A 246 61.77 15.10 16.13
N LYS A 247 60.57 15.62 15.78
CA LYS A 247 59.33 15.38 16.54
C LYS A 247 58.34 14.64 15.65
N SER A 248 57.83 13.52 16.15
CA SER A 248 56.72 12.78 15.58
C SER A 248 55.42 13.22 16.25
N GLN A 249 54.40 13.55 15.46
CA GLN A 249 53.06 13.83 15.96
C GLN A 249 52.04 12.96 15.22
N THR A 250 51.00 12.52 15.91
CA THR A 250 49.85 11.88 15.27
C THR A 250 49.00 12.96 14.62
N GLU A 251 48.78 12.88 13.32
CA GLU A 251 47.81 13.71 12.62
C GLU A 251 46.53 12.88 12.40
N ILE A 252 45.41 13.46 12.79
CA ILE A 252 44.07 12.91 12.58
C ILE A 252 43.47 13.65 11.39
N ASN A 253 43.15 12.91 10.32
CA ASN A 253 42.55 13.47 9.12
C ASN A 253 41.16 12.88 8.89
N TYR A 254 40.19 13.74 8.57
CA TYR A 254 38.83 13.35 8.25
C TYR A 254 38.64 13.25 6.73
N TYR A 255 37.94 12.21 6.30
CA TYR A 255 37.65 11.95 4.90
C TYR A 255 36.18 11.63 4.70
N GLN A 256 35.60 12.13 3.62
CA GLN A 256 34.31 11.65 3.14
C GLN A 256 34.54 10.50 2.16
N LEU A 257 34.06 9.31 2.52
CA LEU A 257 34.04 8.12 1.68
C LEU A 257 32.65 7.98 1.05
N ARG A 258 32.54 8.24 -0.26
CA ARG A 258 31.29 8.12 -1.01
C ARG A 258 31.25 6.86 -1.84
N PHE A 259 30.12 6.16 -1.82
CA PHE A 259 29.94 4.92 -2.57
C PHE A 259 28.47 4.70 -2.97
N LEU A 260 28.26 3.92 -4.02
CA LEU A 260 26.93 3.55 -4.51
C LEU A 260 26.35 2.34 -3.76
N SER A 261 25.05 2.10 -3.95
CA SER A 261 24.31 0.92 -3.48
C SER A 261 24.82 -0.42 -4.05
N THR A 262 25.69 -0.35 -5.07
CA THR A 262 26.44 -1.50 -5.61
C THR A 262 27.74 -1.78 -4.86
N GLY A 263 28.15 -0.89 -3.95
CA GLY A 263 29.47 -0.91 -3.31
C GLY A 263 30.59 -0.31 -4.15
N ALA A 264 30.29 0.32 -5.29
CA ALA A 264 31.28 1.04 -6.08
C ALA A 264 31.72 2.33 -5.39
N LEU A 265 33.03 2.58 -5.32
CA LEU A 265 33.59 3.82 -4.79
C LEU A 265 33.38 4.97 -5.77
N GLU A 266 32.76 6.06 -5.29
CA GLU A 266 32.55 7.28 -6.06
C GLU A 266 33.63 8.32 -5.77
N GLN A 267 33.92 8.55 -4.50
CA GLN A 267 34.83 9.63 -4.10
C GLN A 267 35.45 9.38 -2.73
N LEU A 268 36.70 9.85 -2.57
CA LEU A 268 37.37 9.94 -1.29
C LEU A 268 38.08 11.30 -1.19
N ASN A 269 37.49 12.24 -0.45
CA ASN A 269 38.05 13.58 -0.28
C ASN A 269 38.33 13.88 1.19
N ARG A 270 39.38 14.65 1.44
CA ARG A 270 39.66 15.19 2.77
C ARG A 270 38.62 16.26 3.14
N ILE A 271 38.12 16.20 4.37
CA ILE A 271 37.19 17.17 4.94
C ILE A 271 38.00 18.25 5.66
N SER A 272 37.61 19.51 5.46
CA SER A 272 38.19 20.64 6.19
C SER A 272 37.78 20.59 7.65
N ASN A 273 38.75 20.79 8.55
CA ASN A 273 38.48 20.92 9.98
C ASN A 273 38.65 22.39 10.39
N PRO A 274 37.56 23.18 10.44
CA PRO A 274 37.63 24.60 10.80
C PRO A 274 37.87 24.84 12.30
N THR A 275 37.65 23.85 13.17
CA THR A 275 37.75 24.01 14.63
C THR A 275 39.18 23.82 15.16
N ASN A 276 40.06 23.20 14.37
CA ASN A 276 41.38 22.72 14.78
C ASN A 276 41.36 21.74 15.97
N ASN A 277 40.19 21.22 16.36
CA ASN A 277 40.09 20.21 17.40
C ASN A 277 40.49 18.84 16.87
N THR A 278 41.01 17.99 17.75
CA THR A 278 41.40 16.61 17.41
C THR A 278 40.20 15.68 17.22
N ASP A 279 39.03 16.11 17.68
CA ASP A 279 37.78 15.39 17.52
C ASP A 279 36.68 16.36 17.06
N ILE A 280 36.01 16.02 15.96
CA ILE A 280 34.88 16.79 15.42
C ILE A 280 33.74 15.85 15.11
N ASP A 281 32.52 16.23 15.48
CA ASP A 281 31.31 15.54 15.07
C ASP A 281 30.70 16.23 13.85
N LEU A 282 30.14 15.43 12.95
CA LEU A 282 29.77 15.86 11.62
C LEU A 282 28.40 15.29 11.27
N GLU A 283 27.48 16.19 10.97
CA GLU A 283 26.12 15.88 10.59
C GLU A 283 25.87 16.23 9.12
N ILE A 284 25.24 15.33 8.37
CA ILE A 284 24.97 15.53 6.94
C ILE A 284 23.67 16.30 6.78
N LEU A 285 23.70 17.36 5.97
CA LEU A 285 22.55 18.23 5.76
C LEU A 285 21.65 17.72 4.64
N TYR A 286 20.34 17.79 4.88
CA TYR A 286 19.31 17.30 3.96
C TYR A 286 19.37 17.99 2.57
N TYR A 287 19.67 19.29 2.55
CA TYR A 287 19.80 20.10 1.33
C TYR A 287 21.26 20.36 0.90
N GLY A 288 22.17 19.44 1.27
CA GLY A 288 23.57 19.47 0.88
C GLY A 288 24.47 20.13 1.93
N GLY A 289 25.72 19.67 1.94
CA GLY A 289 26.78 20.05 2.87
C GLY A 289 26.79 19.26 4.17
N PHE A 290 27.62 19.74 5.09
CA PHE A 290 27.82 19.15 6.41
C PHE A 290 27.80 20.24 7.48
N LEU A 291 27.33 19.86 8.67
CA LEU A 291 27.41 20.65 9.88
C LEU A 291 28.50 20.05 10.76
N VAL A 292 29.57 20.80 11.00
CA VAL A 292 30.63 20.42 11.94
C VAL A 292 30.23 20.96 13.31
N GLU A 293 30.04 20.05 14.26
CA GLU A 293 29.80 20.39 15.65
C GLU A 293 31.12 20.70 16.36
N ASN A 294 31.11 21.77 17.14
CA ASN A 294 32.20 22.18 17.99
C ASN A 294 31.68 22.39 19.41
N ILE A 295 32.14 21.55 20.32
CA ILE A 295 31.66 21.50 21.69
C ILE A 295 32.65 22.25 22.60
N TYR A 296 32.20 23.35 23.18
CA TYR A 296 32.81 24.01 24.34
C TYR A 296 31.88 23.80 25.56
N ASP A 297 31.47 24.87 26.26
CA ASP A 297 30.39 24.84 27.27
C ASP A 297 28.99 24.82 26.63
N ALA A 298 28.88 25.30 25.40
CA ALA A 298 27.71 25.23 24.55
C ALA A 298 28.13 24.84 23.12
N MET A 299 27.24 24.16 22.41
CA MET A 299 27.44 23.67 21.06
C MET A 299 27.33 24.79 20.05
N ASP A 300 28.30 24.78 19.16
CA ASP A 300 28.47 25.71 18.07
C ASP A 300 28.71 24.94 16.77
N PHE A 301 28.35 25.53 15.63
CA PHE A 301 28.38 24.85 14.36
C PHE A 301 29.02 25.62 13.21
N TYR A 302 29.80 24.88 12.42
CA TYR A 302 30.43 25.34 11.19
C TYR A 302 29.83 24.61 9.99
N LEU A 303 29.71 25.33 8.87
CA LEU A 303 29.12 24.79 7.67
C LEU A 303 30.19 24.40 6.64
N LEU A 304 30.07 23.21 6.08
CA LEU A 304 30.86 22.74 4.95
C LEU A 304 29.99 22.53 3.71
N ASP A 305 30.55 22.74 2.53
CA ASP A 305 29.91 22.40 1.26
C ASP A 305 29.92 20.87 0.99
N ASN A 306 29.30 20.41 -0.10
CA ASN A 306 29.29 18.99 -0.47
C ASN A 306 30.69 18.40 -0.71
N SER A 307 31.68 19.24 -1.00
CA SER A 307 33.06 18.84 -1.21
C SER A 307 33.85 18.74 0.10
N GLY A 308 33.26 19.17 1.22
CA GLY A 308 33.89 19.19 2.54
C GLY A 308 34.75 20.44 2.77
N ASN A 309 34.53 21.51 2.00
CA ASN A 309 35.23 22.79 2.19
C ASN A 309 34.43 23.72 3.09
N TYR A 310 35.12 24.49 3.93
CA TYR A 310 34.50 25.45 4.84
C TYR A 310 33.87 26.64 4.11
N VAL A 311 32.59 26.92 4.40
CA VAL A 311 31.80 27.99 3.76
C VAL A 311 31.73 29.22 4.68
N GLN A 312 32.80 30.02 4.69
CA GLN A 312 32.94 31.18 5.59
C GLN A 312 31.84 32.25 5.40
N SER A 313 31.25 32.38 4.20
CA SER A 313 30.29 33.43 3.87
C SER A 313 28.88 33.24 4.42
N GLN A 314 28.52 32.04 4.91
CA GLN A 314 27.18 31.74 5.42
C GLN A 314 27.07 31.77 6.96
N GLY A 315 28.14 32.23 7.61
CA GLY A 315 28.13 32.54 9.04
C GLY A 315 28.32 31.34 9.96
N TYR A 316 28.25 31.66 11.23
CA TYR A 316 28.53 30.81 12.38
C TYR A 316 27.24 30.64 13.18
N PHE A 317 26.87 29.41 13.53
CA PHE A 317 25.69 29.15 14.36
C PHE A 317 26.11 29.09 15.82
N GLY A 318 26.30 30.27 16.41
CA GLY A 318 27.04 30.39 17.67
C GLY A 318 26.50 29.65 18.89
N PRO A 319 27.30 29.64 19.98
CA PRO A 319 27.23 28.67 21.06
C PRO A 319 26.06 29.00 21.95
N GLU A 320 24.90 28.51 21.56
CA GLU A 320 23.64 28.74 22.27
C GLU A 320 22.91 27.44 22.59
N PHE A 321 23.34 26.32 22.00
CA PHE A 321 22.65 25.05 22.17
C PHE A 321 23.38 24.20 23.18
N PHE A 322 22.66 23.71 24.18
CA PHE A 322 23.11 22.66 25.07
C PHE A 322 22.79 21.26 24.49
N HIS A 323 21.68 21.17 23.75
CA HIS A 323 21.30 19.99 22.99
C HIS A 323 20.51 20.45 21.77
N PHE A 324 20.65 19.75 20.65
CA PHE A 324 19.95 20.08 19.42
C PHE A 324 19.43 18.83 18.70
N ASN A 325 18.52 19.08 17.77
CA ASN A 325 18.07 18.13 16.77
C ASN A 325 17.77 18.91 15.48
N MET A 326 17.76 18.22 14.35
CA MET A 326 17.48 18.83 13.05
C MET A 326 16.12 18.36 12.52
N PHE A 327 15.23 19.31 12.25
CA PHE A 327 14.00 19.03 11.52
C PHE A 327 14.27 19.13 10.02
N THR A 328 14.37 17.97 9.36
CA THR A 328 14.65 17.84 7.93
C THR A 328 13.61 18.54 7.05
N LEU A 329 12.32 18.44 7.39
CA LEU A 329 11.24 19.09 6.63
C LEU A 329 11.46 20.62 6.55
N ASN A 330 11.56 21.30 7.69
CA ASN A 330 11.69 22.76 7.68
C ASN A 330 13.14 23.25 7.57
N ASN A 331 14.09 22.36 7.27
CA ASN A 331 15.54 22.63 7.27
C ASN A 331 15.94 23.52 8.46
N THR A 332 15.60 23.10 9.69
CA THR A 332 15.73 23.93 10.89
C THR A 332 16.42 23.15 12.00
N ILE A 333 17.47 23.73 12.58
CA ILE A 333 18.02 23.27 13.86
C ILE A 333 17.09 23.75 14.97
N VAL A 334 16.67 22.83 15.81
CA VAL A 334 15.99 23.13 17.07
C VAL A 334 16.85 22.63 18.19
N GLY A 335 17.13 23.50 19.14
CA GLY A 335 17.83 23.08 20.33
C GLY A 335 17.41 23.86 21.55
N ILE A 336 18.03 23.49 22.66
CA ILE A 336 17.65 23.93 24.00
C ILE A 336 18.84 24.68 24.58
N LYS A 337 18.62 25.85 25.18
CA LYS A 337 19.66 26.56 25.94
C LYS A 337 19.93 25.87 27.27
N ASN A 338 21.13 26.09 27.81
CA ASN A 338 21.42 25.66 29.17
C ASN A 338 20.35 26.22 30.15
N GLN A 339 19.79 25.36 31.00
CA GLN A 339 18.70 25.73 31.88
C GLN A 339 19.22 26.61 33.01
N SER A 340 18.75 27.85 33.08
CA SER A 340 18.98 28.72 34.24
C SER A 340 17.63 29.12 34.82
N ASN A 341 17.53 29.15 36.15
CA ASN A 341 16.34 29.59 36.90
C ASN A 341 15.03 28.82 36.57
N ASN A 342 15.08 27.48 36.42
CA ASN A 342 13.91 26.63 36.09
C ASN A 342 13.18 27.01 34.78
N LYS A 343 13.83 27.77 33.88
CA LYS A 343 13.27 28.14 32.57
C LYS A 343 13.89 27.27 31.48
N LEU A 344 13.04 26.65 30.67
CA LEU A 344 13.42 25.91 29.48
C LEU A 344 13.24 26.81 28.25
N GLU A 345 14.33 27.16 27.57
CA GLU A 345 14.29 27.97 26.35
C GLU A 345 14.63 27.13 25.13
N PHE A 346 13.76 27.17 24.12
CA PHE A 346 13.98 26.55 22.82
C PHE A 346 14.45 27.60 21.82
N LEU A 347 15.46 27.24 21.05
CA LEU A 347 15.98 28.03 19.94
C LEU A 347 15.68 27.30 18.64
N LEU A 348 15.19 28.05 17.66
CA LEU A 348 14.99 27.57 16.30
C LEU A 348 15.85 28.43 15.37
N LYS A 349 16.72 27.79 14.60
CA LYS A 349 17.55 28.45 13.58
C LYS A 349 17.40 27.72 12.25
N SER A 350 17.02 28.46 11.21
CA SER A 350 16.96 27.91 9.86
C SER A 350 18.37 27.57 9.37
N LEU A 351 18.53 26.39 8.79
CA LEU A 351 19.74 25.96 8.11
C LEU A 351 19.76 26.53 6.69
N PRO A 352 20.96 26.82 6.16
CA PRO A 352 21.09 27.24 4.78
C PRO A 352 20.80 26.08 3.83
N ILE A 353 20.33 26.43 2.64
CA ILE A 353 20.14 25.52 1.53
C ILE A 353 21.36 25.68 0.62
N LEU A 354 22.23 24.67 0.59
CA LEU A 354 23.48 24.72 -0.18
C LEU A 354 23.33 24.22 -1.62
N ASN A 355 22.30 23.41 -1.87
CA ASN A 355 21.91 22.97 -3.20
C ASN A 355 20.70 23.80 -3.66
N ASN A 356 20.82 24.58 -4.75
CA ASN A 356 19.78 25.47 -5.33
C ASN A 356 18.53 24.73 -5.87
N ARG A 357 17.99 23.75 -5.16
CA ARG A 357 16.90 22.88 -5.63
C ARG A 357 15.61 23.18 -4.85
N SER A 358 14.48 22.83 -5.45
CA SER A 358 13.13 23.13 -4.95
C SER A 358 12.90 22.56 -3.55
N THR A 359 12.22 23.34 -2.71
CA THR A 359 11.98 23.03 -1.29
C THR A 359 10.55 22.59 -1.00
N ASP A 360 9.62 22.85 -1.91
CA ASP A 360 8.18 22.79 -1.62
C ASP A 360 7.68 21.36 -1.39
N TYR A 361 8.39 20.38 -1.96
CA TYR A 361 8.09 18.95 -1.83
C TYR A 361 8.87 18.26 -0.72
N TYR A 362 9.72 19.00 0.00
CA TYR A 362 10.64 18.46 0.99
C TYR A 362 11.53 17.34 0.44
N SER A 363 11.90 17.42 -0.83
CA SER A 363 12.75 16.47 -1.53
C SER A 363 13.69 17.26 -2.45
N PRO A 364 15.02 17.17 -2.26
CA PRO A 364 15.96 18.00 -3.02
C PRO A 364 16.09 17.56 -4.49
N VAL A 365 15.42 16.50 -4.93
CA VAL A 365 15.49 16.00 -6.31
C VAL A 365 14.24 16.30 -7.14
N ILE A 366 13.15 16.74 -6.50
CA ILE A 366 11.89 17.06 -7.17
C ILE A 366 11.87 18.56 -7.45
N GLU A 367 11.69 18.93 -8.73
CA GLU A 367 11.65 20.33 -9.16
C GLU A 367 10.23 20.89 -9.00
N THR A 368 9.25 20.26 -9.65
CA THR A 368 7.84 20.69 -9.70
C THR A 368 6.91 19.50 -9.92
N THR A 369 5.63 19.69 -9.64
CA THR A 369 4.57 18.76 -10.03
C THR A 369 3.47 19.48 -10.79
N ASN A 370 2.72 18.72 -11.58
CA ASN A 370 1.48 19.17 -12.18
C ASN A 370 0.41 18.09 -11.95
N PRO A 371 -0.68 18.36 -11.23
CA PRO A 371 -1.01 19.63 -10.58
C PRO A 371 -0.03 20.02 -9.46
N ALA A 372 0.07 21.31 -9.17
CA ALA A 372 0.90 21.83 -8.09
C ALA A 372 0.29 21.52 -6.71
N ILE A 373 1.06 21.76 -5.64
CA ILE A 373 0.59 21.59 -4.27
C ILE A 373 -0.61 22.51 -4.01
N ASN A 374 -1.65 21.95 -3.38
CA ASN A 374 -2.93 22.59 -3.04
C ASN A 374 -3.77 23.03 -4.26
N GLU A 375 -3.46 22.54 -5.46
CA GLU A 375 -4.25 22.86 -6.65
C GLU A 375 -5.62 22.17 -6.63
N VAL A 376 -6.61 22.83 -7.24
CA VAL A 376 -7.94 22.28 -7.49
C VAL A 376 -7.91 21.57 -8.84
N VAL A 377 -8.21 20.28 -8.85
CA VAL A 377 -8.12 19.41 -10.03
C VAL A 377 -9.51 19.08 -10.56
N ASP A 378 -9.61 18.97 -11.89
CA ASP A 378 -10.79 18.41 -12.52
C ASP A 378 -10.88 16.90 -12.18
N PRO A 379 -12.02 16.38 -11.69
CA PRO A 379 -12.21 14.94 -11.44
C PRO A 379 -11.90 14.02 -12.63
N SER A 380 -11.91 14.55 -13.85
CA SER A 380 -11.60 13.84 -15.11
C SER A 380 -10.14 13.94 -15.55
N ILE A 381 -9.25 14.50 -14.72
CA ILE A 381 -7.80 14.53 -14.99
C ILE A 381 -7.29 13.11 -15.29
N LYS A 382 -6.52 13.00 -16.37
CA LYS A 382 -6.04 11.70 -16.89
C LYS A 382 -4.65 11.33 -16.40
N GLU A 383 -3.86 12.30 -16.01
CA GLU A 383 -2.49 12.11 -15.56
C GLU A 383 -2.08 13.18 -14.55
N ILE A 384 -1.17 12.81 -13.67
CA ILE A 384 -0.38 13.75 -12.87
C ILE A 384 1.09 13.57 -13.23
N ILE A 385 1.89 14.62 -13.03
CA ILE A 385 3.26 14.70 -13.51
C ILE A 385 4.18 15.12 -12.36
N ILE A 386 5.35 14.51 -12.31
CA ILE A 386 6.46 14.91 -11.43
C ILE A 386 7.66 15.21 -12.32
N LYS A 387 8.24 16.41 -12.18
CA LYS A 387 9.47 16.81 -12.86
C LYS A 387 10.62 16.78 -11.87
N TYR A 388 11.67 16.06 -12.21
CA TYR A 388 12.88 15.91 -11.40
C TYR A 388 13.98 16.88 -11.86
N THR A 389 14.93 17.15 -10.97
CA THR A 389 16.12 17.98 -11.24
C THR A 389 17.27 17.21 -11.90
N ILE A 390 17.16 15.87 -11.96
CA ILE A 390 18.12 14.96 -12.58
C ILE A 390 17.37 13.94 -13.46
N PRO A 391 18.04 13.33 -14.46
CA PRO A 391 17.42 12.27 -15.26
C PRO A 391 17.08 11.02 -14.43
N VAL A 392 15.93 10.41 -14.69
CA VAL A 392 15.37 9.32 -13.87
C VAL A 392 14.92 8.11 -14.69
N LYS A 393 14.87 6.95 -14.03
CA LYS A 393 14.18 5.73 -14.50
C LYS A 393 13.13 5.33 -13.47
N LEU A 394 12.06 4.68 -13.94
CA LEU A 394 11.06 4.08 -13.06
C LEU A 394 11.67 2.89 -12.29
N SER A 395 11.24 2.72 -11.04
CA SER A 395 11.70 1.67 -10.14
C SER A 395 10.50 0.99 -9.44
N THR A 396 10.77 0.18 -8.43
CA THR A 396 9.82 -0.81 -7.89
C THR A 396 8.92 -0.29 -6.76
N ALA A 397 9.15 0.91 -6.24
CA ALA A 397 8.29 1.46 -5.19
C ALA A 397 7.02 2.09 -5.76
N ASN A 398 6.06 2.40 -4.90
CA ASN A 398 4.72 2.80 -5.32
C ASN A 398 4.52 4.32 -5.33
N VAL A 399 3.61 4.74 -6.21
CA VAL A 399 2.83 5.97 -6.03
C VAL A 399 1.45 5.60 -5.55
N SER A 400 0.94 6.30 -4.54
CA SER A 400 -0.36 6.05 -3.93
C SER A 400 -1.14 7.34 -3.73
N ILE A 401 -2.43 7.32 -4.07
CA ILE A 401 -3.34 8.46 -3.95
C ILE A 401 -4.41 8.11 -2.93
N PHE A 402 -4.55 8.96 -1.93
CA PHE A 402 -5.49 8.78 -0.84
C PHE A 402 -6.49 9.93 -0.80
N GLN A 403 -7.74 9.61 -0.52
CA GLN A 403 -8.78 10.57 -0.19
C GLN A 403 -8.79 10.79 1.33
N GLN A 404 -8.67 12.05 1.74
CA GLN A 404 -8.73 12.42 3.14
C GLN A 404 -10.16 12.37 3.66
N SER A 405 -10.34 11.89 4.90
CA SER A 405 -11.62 11.97 5.58
C SER A 405 -11.78 13.34 6.24
N ASP A 406 -13.00 13.88 6.24
CA ASP A 406 -13.36 15.07 7.01
C ASP A 406 -13.16 14.88 8.53
N ASP A 407 -13.17 13.62 8.98
CA ASP A 407 -12.88 13.24 10.35
C ASP A 407 -11.39 12.88 10.49
N PRO A 408 -10.59 13.68 11.23
CA PRO A 408 -9.15 13.43 11.42
C PRO A 408 -8.84 12.11 12.13
N SER A 409 -9.82 11.48 12.79
CA SER A 409 -9.67 10.19 13.46
C SER A 409 -9.81 8.98 12.52
N LYS A 410 -10.36 9.18 11.31
CA LYS A 410 -10.52 8.12 10.31
C LYS A 410 -9.29 8.00 9.41
N GLN A 411 -8.96 6.77 9.05
CA GLN A 411 -7.90 6.51 8.07
C GLN A 411 -8.30 7.05 6.69
N ALA A 412 -7.31 7.52 5.95
CA ALA A 412 -7.51 7.98 4.58
C ALA A 412 -7.84 6.78 3.67
N LEU A 413 -8.74 6.99 2.72
CA LEU A 413 -9.18 5.96 1.79
C LEU A 413 -8.20 5.85 0.62
N LEU A 414 -7.62 4.68 0.40
CA LEU A 414 -6.79 4.42 -0.78
C LEU A 414 -7.64 4.41 -2.05
N ARG A 415 -7.34 5.31 -2.99
CA ARG A 415 -8.05 5.43 -4.27
C ARG A 415 -7.32 4.72 -5.40
N GLN A 416 -5.99 4.81 -5.39
CA GLN A 416 -5.14 4.28 -6.44
C GLN A 416 -3.74 4.01 -5.89
N THR A 417 -3.14 2.87 -6.24
CA THR A 417 -1.73 2.59 -6.00
C THR A 417 -1.15 1.66 -7.05
N PHE A 418 0.08 1.91 -7.49
CA PHE A 418 0.87 0.98 -8.29
C PHE A 418 2.35 1.34 -8.24
N SER A 419 3.18 0.34 -8.56
CA SER A 419 4.62 0.47 -8.69
C SER A 419 5.02 1.22 -9.96
N GLY A 420 6.13 1.95 -9.90
CA GLY A 420 6.72 2.63 -11.06
C GLY A 420 7.02 1.66 -12.22
N ASP A 421 7.51 0.45 -11.92
CA ASP A 421 7.90 -0.57 -12.89
C ASP A 421 6.72 -1.32 -13.55
N TYR A 422 5.48 -1.07 -13.10
CA TYR A 422 4.27 -1.76 -13.56
C TYR A 422 3.84 -1.34 -15.00
N LYS A 423 4.68 -0.60 -15.73
CA LYS A 423 4.46 -0.11 -17.11
C LYS A 423 3.21 0.77 -17.30
N LEU A 424 2.62 1.29 -16.22
CA LEU A 424 1.56 2.30 -16.28
C LEU A 424 2.15 3.70 -16.34
N CYS A 425 3.18 3.96 -15.52
CA CYS A 425 3.93 5.20 -15.60
C CYS A 425 4.83 5.23 -16.84
N THR A 426 5.12 6.43 -17.31
CA THR A 426 6.12 6.63 -18.38
C THR A 426 7.07 7.76 -18.02
N VAL A 427 8.32 7.63 -18.47
CA VAL A 427 9.29 8.73 -18.41
C VAL A 427 9.23 9.45 -19.76
N GLY A 428 9.08 10.78 -19.71
CA GLY A 428 9.07 11.64 -20.88
C GLY A 428 10.38 11.58 -21.65
N SER A 429 10.38 12.06 -22.89
CA SER A 429 11.57 12.06 -23.77
C SER A 429 12.71 12.93 -23.26
N ASP A 430 12.44 13.83 -22.31
CA ASP A 430 13.46 14.63 -21.64
C ASP A 430 14.27 13.82 -20.62
N ASN A 431 13.77 12.65 -20.20
CA ASN A 431 14.27 11.82 -19.09
C ASN A 431 14.13 12.43 -17.68
N TYR A 432 13.54 13.62 -17.54
CA TYR A 432 13.34 14.30 -16.25
C TYR A 432 11.89 14.21 -15.75
N THR A 433 10.95 14.02 -16.66
CA THR A 433 9.53 14.12 -16.37
C THR A 433 8.89 12.73 -16.28
N VAL A 434 8.17 12.45 -15.18
CA VAL A 434 7.42 11.21 -14.98
C VAL A 434 5.94 11.47 -15.07
N HIS A 435 5.27 10.74 -15.97
CA HIS A 435 3.84 10.77 -16.19
C HIS A 435 3.18 9.60 -15.46
N ILE A 436 2.22 9.91 -14.58
CA ILE A 436 1.50 8.96 -13.76
C ILE A 436 0.03 8.99 -14.18
N PRO A 437 -0.51 7.89 -14.75
CA PRO A 437 -1.90 7.86 -15.19
C PRO A 437 -2.85 7.87 -14.00
N ILE A 438 -4.03 8.47 -14.18
CA ILE A 438 -5.08 8.57 -13.19
C ILE A 438 -6.31 7.81 -13.69
N PHE A 439 -6.84 6.92 -12.85
CA PHE A 439 -8.11 6.26 -13.15
C PHE A 439 -9.27 7.23 -12.92
N GLU A 440 -10.33 7.12 -13.74
CA GLU A 440 -11.55 7.93 -13.59
C GLU A 440 -12.19 7.79 -12.20
N SER A 441 -11.95 6.66 -11.52
CA SER A 441 -12.40 6.44 -10.15
C SER A 441 -11.56 7.13 -9.08
N THR A 442 -10.39 7.71 -9.39
CA THR A 442 -9.44 8.16 -8.37
C THR A 442 -9.90 9.44 -7.67
N PHE A 443 -10.09 10.52 -8.42
CA PHE A 443 -10.58 11.81 -7.93
C PHE A 443 -12.11 11.95 -8.03
N SER A 444 -12.82 10.83 -7.85
CA SER A 444 -14.25 10.77 -8.17
C SER A 444 -15.17 11.38 -7.10
N GLN A 445 -14.65 11.76 -5.93
CA GLN A 445 -15.44 12.46 -4.92
C GLN A 445 -15.33 13.97 -5.17
N PRO A 446 -16.45 14.68 -5.37
CA PRO A 446 -16.49 16.13 -5.52
C PRO A 446 -16.09 16.86 -4.24
N ASN A 447 -15.56 18.09 -4.36
CA ASN A 447 -15.25 18.98 -3.24
C ASN A 447 -14.51 18.28 -2.09
N SER A 448 -13.51 17.47 -2.41
CA SER A 448 -12.80 16.62 -1.45
C SER A 448 -11.31 16.78 -1.56
N SER A 449 -10.63 16.61 -0.43
CA SER A 449 -9.18 16.68 -0.34
C SER A 449 -8.54 15.32 -0.53
N TYR A 450 -7.45 15.31 -1.29
CA TYR A 450 -6.63 14.16 -1.60
C TYR A 450 -5.17 14.48 -1.28
N TYR A 451 -4.37 13.44 -1.09
CA TYR A 451 -2.91 13.60 -1.11
C TYR A 451 -2.28 12.49 -1.93
N VAL A 452 -1.17 12.84 -2.59
CA VAL A 452 -0.33 11.92 -3.34
C VAL A 452 0.89 11.59 -2.49
N LEU A 453 1.07 10.30 -2.22
CA LEU A 453 2.26 9.74 -1.58
C LEU A 453 3.11 9.10 -2.67
N VAL A 454 4.38 9.51 -2.76
CA VAL A 454 5.36 8.88 -3.65
C VAL A 454 6.40 8.25 -2.75
N ASP A 455 6.50 6.92 -2.75
CA ASP A 455 7.46 6.22 -1.91
C ASP A 455 8.89 6.52 -2.39
N ASN A 456 9.85 6.48 -1.45
CA ASN A 456 11.26 6.45 -1.84
C ASN A 456 11.51 5.25 -2.74
N ASN A 457 12.44 5.38 -3.69
CA ASN A 457 12.71 4.37 -4.72
C ASN A 457 11.53 4.14 -5.69
N PHE A 458 10.58 5.09 -5.82
CA PHE A 458 9.62 5.08 -6.92
C PHE A 458 10.32 5.31 -8.27
N VAL A 459 11.37 6.14 -8.23
CA VAL A 459 12.31 6.36 -9.32
C VAL A 459 13.75 6.22 -8.82
N ILE A 460 14.66 5.93 -9.74
CA ILE A 460 16.11 5.88 -9.51
C ILE A 460 16.79 6.88 -10.46
N SER A 461 17.99 7.34 -10.10
CA SER A 461 18.86 8.11 -11.00
C SER A 461 19.19 7.29 -12.25
N GLN A 462 19.04 7.89 -13.43
CA GLN A 462 19.38 7.21 -14.68
C GLN A 462 20.89 6.97 -14.84
N GLU A 463 21.72 7.87 -14.31
CA GLU A 463 23.19 7.83 -14.43
C GLU A 463 23.82 6.80 -13.50
N ARG A 464 23.35 6.74 -12.25
CA ARG A 464 24.00 5.99 -11.16
C ARG A 464 23.18 4.81 -10.64
N ASP A 465 21.94 4.66 -11.11
CA ASP A 465 20.99 3.64 -10.66
C ASP A 465 20.71 3.69 -9.13
N GLU A 466 20.81 4.88 -8.53
CA GLU A 466 20.56 5.10 -7.09
C GLU A 466 19.10 5.49 -6.80
N PRO A 467 18.48 4.93 -5.74
CA PRO A 467 17.12 5.26 -5.32
C PRO A 467 16.98 6.72 -4.91
N LEU A 468 15.87 7.35 -5.34
CA LEU A 468 15.56 8.74 -5.01
C LEU A 468 14.51 8.87 -3.92
N MET A 469 14.54 10.00 -3.21
CA MET A 469 13.50 10.36 -2.25
C MET A 469 12.21 10.78 -2.94
N GLY A 470 11.10 10.25 -2.44
CA GLY A 470 9.77 10.56 -2.94
C GLY A 470 9.15 11.79 -2.27
N ILE A 471 7.81 11.82 -2.23
CA ILE A 471 7.00 12.87 -1.63
C ILE A 471 6.27 12.24 -0.45
N GLY A 472 6.55 12.74 0.76
CA GLY A 472 5.97 12.23 1.99
C GLY A 472 4.46 12.51 2.14
N ASN A 473 3.87 11.87 3.14
CA ASN A 473 2.44 11.94 3.43
C ASN A 473 1.95 13.38 3.69
N LYS A 474 0.82 13.77 3.08
CA LYS A 474 0.18 15.09 3.21
C LYS A 474 1.03 16.30 2.80
N ILE A 475 2.07 16.10 1.99
CA ILE A 475 2.85 17.19 1.39
C ILE A 475 2.17 17.64 0.10
N TRP A 476 2.05 16.73 -0.87
CA TRP A 476 1.36 17.02 -2.13
C TRP A 476 -0.15 16.80 -1.98
N MET A 477 -0.82 17.83 -1.46
CA MET A 477 -2.27 17.88 -1.32
C MET A 477 -2.93 18.40 -2.59
N LEU A 478 -4.08 17.85 -2.93
CA LEU A 478 -4.92 18.23 -4.06
C LEU A 478 -6.37 18.31 -3.60
N SER A 479 -7.20 19.09 -4.29
CA SER A 479 -8.64 19.14 -4.02
C SER A 479 -9.43 19.03 -5.31
N THR A 480 -10.65 18.51 -5.27
CA THR A 480 -11.51 18.41 -6.46
C THR A 480 -12.50 19.56 -6.54
N GLU A 481 -12.84 19.96 -7.77
CA GLU A 481 -13.91 20.95 -7.98
C GLU A 481 -15.27 20.49 -7.38
N PRO A 482 -16.14 21.43 -6.96
CA PRO A 482 -17.53 21.13 -6.66
C PRO A 482 -18.26 20.58 -7.90
N LEU A 483 -19.24 19.70 -7.69
CA LEU A 483 -20.09 19.24 -8.81
C LEU A 483 -20.78 20.43 -9.48
N LYS A 484 -20.59 20.55 -10.80
CA LYS A 484 -21.41 21.41 -11.66
C LYS A 484 -22.73 20.69 -11.93
N THR A 485 -23.86 21.40 -11.77
CA THR A 485 -25.28 21.00 -11.92
C THR A 485 -25.57 19.51 -12.18
N VAL A 486 -26.25 18.89 -11.21
CA VAL A 486 -26.66 17.48 -11.21
C VAL A 486 -27.58 17.18 -12.40
N ARG A 487 -27.21 16.19 -13.23
CA ARG A 487 -28.17 15.55 -14.14
C ARG A 487 -28.94 14.49 -13.36
N TYR A 488 -30.25 14.65 -13.26
CA TYR A 488 -31.14 13.63 -12.68
C TYR A 488 -30.94 12.28 -13.38
N SER A 489 -30.87 11.21 -12.59
CA SER A 489 -30.77 9.83 -13.08
C SER A 489 -31.55 8.92 -12.15
N ASP A 490 -32.39 8.07 -12.74
CA ASP A 490 -33.09 7.01 -12.04
C ASP A 490 -32.13 6.05 -11.31
N SER A 491 -32.67 5.21 -10.44
CA SER A 491 -31.91 4.15 -9.79
C SER A 491 -31.35 3.15 -10.80
N VAL A 492 -30.10 2.73 -10.62
CA VAL A 492 -29.42 1.77 -11.49
C VAL A 492 -29.27 0.43 -10.77
N THR A 493 -29.60 -0.67 -11.45
CA THR A 493 -29.30 -2.03 -10.97
C THR A 493 -28.11 -2.60 -11.72
N GLY A 494 -27.11 -3.06 -10.99
CA GLY A 494 -25.92 -3.72 -11.49
C GLY A 494 -25.89 -5.21 -11.18
N LEU A 495 -25.21 -5.96 -12.06
CA LEU A 495 -24.88 -7.36 -11.89
C LEU A 495 -23.36 -7.52 -11.81
N LEU A 496 -22.89 -8.08 -10.70
CA LEU A 496 -21.50 -8.27 -10.34
C LEU A 496 -21.16 -9.75 -10.29
N ARG A 497 -20.00 -10.16 -10.82
CA ARG A 497 -19.54 -11.55 -10.71
C ARG A 497 -18.55 -11.71 -9.56
N LEU A 498 -18.72 -12.78 -8.78
CA LEU A 498 -17.72 -13.25 -7.82
C LEU A 498 -16.70 -14.16 -8.49
N ASN A 499 -15.46 -14.16 -7.99
CA ASN A 499 -14.47 -15.16 -8.34
C ASN A 499 -14.86 -16.54 -7.75
N GLU A 500 -14.07 -17.58 -8.01
CA GLU A 500 -14.43 -18.93 -7.56
C GLU A 500 -14.44 -19.03 -6.02
N GLU A 501 -13.44 -18.47 -5.35
CA GLU A 501 -13.36 -18.43 -3.89
C GLU A 501 -14.56 -17.68 -3.27
N GLY A 502 -14.90 -16.52 -3.83
CA GLY A 502 -16.03 -15.71 -3.44
C GLY A 502 -17.36 -16.42 -3.61
N SER A 503 -17.51 -17.14 -4.72
CA SER A 503 -18.72 -17.92 -5.00
C SER A 503 -18.89 -19.06 -4.00
N LEU A 504 -17.80 -19.74 -3.63
CA LEU A 504 -17.81 -20.77 -2.59
C LEU A 504 -18.16 -20.18 -1.22
N LYS A 505 -17.49 -19.09 -0.82
CA LYS A 505 -17.74 -18.40 0.46
C LYS A 505 -19.17 -17.89 0.56
N PHE A 506 -19.72 -17.36 -0.54
CA PHE A 506 -21.11 -16.91 -0.61
C PHE A 506 -22.09 -18.06 -0.34
N LEU A 507 -21.90 -19.22 -0.99
CA LEU A 507 -22.80 -20.38 -0.82
C LEU A 507 -22.76 -21.01 0.58
N GLN A 508 -21.64 -20.86 1.29
CA GLN A 508 -21.44 -21.43 2.63
C GLN A 508 -21.92 -20.49 3.76
N MET A 509 -22.06 -19.19 3.48
CA MET A 509 -22.39 -18.17 4.47
C MET A 509 -23.86 -17.75 4.36
N ASN A 510 -24.39 -17.13 5.42
CA ASN A 510 -25.67 -16.44 5.34
C ASN A 510 -25.61 -15.30 4.30
N HIS A 511 -26.38 -15.44 3.22
CA HIS A 511 -26.38 -14.49 2.11
C HIS A 511 -26.69 -13.05 2.54
N SER A 512 -27.57 -12.84 3.52
CA SER A 512 -27.91 -11.49 4.02
C SER A 512 -26.70 -10.83 4.69
N VAL A 513 -25.94 -11.60 5.48
CA VAL A 513 -24.71 -11.12 6.13
C VAL A 513 -23.66 -10.76 5.08
N PHE A 514 -23.49 -11.62 4.06
CA PHE A 514 -22.56 -11.38 2.96
C PHE A 514 -22.91 -10.08 2.22
N PHE A 515 -24.17 -9.89 1.81
CA PHE A 515 -24.61 -8.68 1.13
C PHE A 515 -24.42 -7.43 1.98
N LYS A 516 -24.77 -7.48 3.27
CA LYS A 516 -24.60 -6.35 4.18
C LYS A 516 -23.14 -5.92 4.30
N ASN A 517 -22.24 -6.89 4.48
CA ASN A 517 -20.80 -6.59 4.60
C ASN A 517 -20.21 -6.07 3.29
N MET A 518 -20.60 -6.63 2.14
CA MET A 518 -20.18 -6.15 0.83
C MET A 518 -20.68 -4.72 0.55
N ILE A 519 -21.94 -4.39 0.86
CA ILE A 519 -22.49 -3.03 0.73
C ILE A 519 -21.72 -2.04 1.62
N ARG A 520 -21.40 -2.44 2.85
CA ARG A 520 -20.63 -1.62 3.79
C ARG A 520 -19.19 -1.38 3.33
N GLU A 521 -18.57 -2.33 2.64
CA GLU A 521 -17.24 -2.13 2.05
C GLU A 521 -17.30 -1.23 0.81
N PHE A 522 -18.33 -1.38 -0.04
CA PHE A 522 -18.56 -0.47 -1.16
C PHE A 522 -18.82 0.96 -0.68
N SER A 523 -19.72 1.18 0.29
CA SER A 523 -20.04 2.53 0.77
C SER A 523 -18.83 3.30 1.32
N LYS A 524 -17.80 2.59 1.78
CA LYS A 524 -16.53 3.19 2.21
C LYS A 524 -15.61 3.54 1.05
N THR A 525 -15.78 2.92 -0.12
CA THR A 525 -14.84 3.00 -1.26
C THR A 525 -15.39 3.86 -2.40
N ILE A 526 -16.69 3.81 -2.67
CA ILE A 526 -17.34 4.63 -3.70
C ILE A 526 -17.93 5.91 -3.12
N PRO A 527 -18.01 7.01 -3.90
CA PRO A 527 -18.50 8.31 -3.45
C PRO A 527 -20.03 8.33 -3.30
N VAL A 528 -20.59 7.46 -2.46
CA VAL A 528 -22.03 7.33 -2.25
C VAL A 528 -22.35 6.86 -0.83
N ALA A 529 -23.39 7.45 -0.24
CA ALA A 529 -23.88 7.03 1.07
C ALA A 529 -24.39 5.58 1.04
N GLU A 530 -24.12 4.82 2.10
CA GLU A 530 -24.53 3.41 2.24
C GLU A 530 -26.03 3.21 2.01
N GLN A 531 -26.85 4.18 2.42
CA GLN A 531 -28.32 4.16 2.30
C GLN A 531 -28.83 4.09 0.86
N ARG A 532 -28.01 4.58 -0.09
CA ARG A 532 -28.28 4.54 -1.53
C ARG A 532 -27.84 3.23 -2.17
N LEU A 533 -27.03 2.42 -1.48
CA LEU A 533 -26.68 1.08 -1.91
C LEU A 533 -27.67 0.08 -1.30
N SER A 534 -28.20 -0.81 -2.11
CA SER A 534 -29.06 -1.89 -1.63
C SER A 534 -28.87 -3.13 -2.49
N THR A 535 -29.21 -4.29 -1.95
CA THR A 535 -29.28 -5.55 -2.72
C THR A 535 -30.73 -5.90 -2.98
N SER A 536 -31.02 -6.50 -4.13
CA SER A 536 -32.32 -7.14 -4.37
C SER A 536 -32.42 -8.52 -3.69
N GLY A 537 -31.32 -9.02 -3.11
CA GLY A 537 -31.18 -10.39 -2.61
C GLY A 537 -31.10 -11.45 -3.70
N ARG A 538 -31.21 -11.04 -4.97
CA ARG A 538 -31.21 -11.94 -6.13
C ARG A 538 -29.78 -12.29 -6.52
N TRP A 539 -29.55 -13.58 -6.71
CA TRP A 539 -28.30 -14.13 -7.22
C TRP A 539 -28.60 -15.27 -8.20
N GLN A 540 -27.64 -15.55 -9.09
CA GLN A 540 -27.75 -16.65 -10.05
C GLN A 540 -26.36 -17.20 -10.38
N TYR A 541 -26.29 -18.43 -10.88
CA TYR A 541 -25.07 -18.96 -11.48
C TYR A 541 -24.76 -18.22 -12.78
N ASP A 542 -23.48 -17.93 -13.03
CA ASP A 542 -23.05 -17.38 -14.31
C ASP A 542 -23.23 -18.43 -15.42
N PRO A 543 -24.07 -18.18 -16.45
CA PRO A 543 -24.28 -19.13 -17.54
C PRO A 543 -23.01 -19.45 -18.34
N THR A 544 -22.04 -18.54 -18.34
CA THR A 544 -20.74 -18.68 -19.02
C THR A 544 -19.68 -19.34 -18.13
N SER A 545 -19.91 -19.38 -16.82
CA SER A 545 -18.98 -19.94 -15.83
C SER A 545 -19.77 -20.52 -14.66
N PRO A 546 -20.30 -21.75 -14.78
CA PRO A 546 -21.31 -22.30 -13.85
C PRO A 546 -20.85 -22.46 -12.39
N LYS A 547 -19.55 -22.33 -12.10
CA LYS A 547 -19.00 -22.33 -10.74
C LYS A 547 -19.02 -20.94 -10.08
N LYS A 548 -19.29 -19.89 -10.85
CA LYS A 548 -19.26 -18.50 -10.41
C LYS A 548 -20.67 -17.95 -10.21
N ILE A 549 -20.80 -17.03 -9.26
CA ILE A 549 -22.08 -16.43 -8.88
C ILE A 549 -22.15 -14.97 -9.35
N LEU A 550 -23.33 -14.61 -9.84
CA LEU A 550 -23.71 -13.25 -10.18
C LEU A 550 -24.61 -12.68 -9.07
N LEU A 551 -24.23 -11.53 -8.54
CA LEU A 551 -24.93 -10.79 -7.49
C LEU A 551 -25.57 -9.53 -8.05
N SER A 552 -26.82 -9.26 -7.67
CA SER A 552 -27.52 -8.02 -8.02
C SER A 552 -27.44 -6.98 -6.92
N PHE A 553 -27.11 -5.74 -7.28
CA PHE A 553 -27.13 -4.59 -6.39
C PHE A 553 -27.80 -3.39 -7.08
N ASN A 554 -28.36 -2.49 -6.29
CA ASN A 554 -29.07 -1.29 -6.73
C ASN A 554 -28.38 -0.05 -6.13
N ILE A 555 -28.15 0.94 -6.99
CA ILE A 555 -27.76 2.30 -6.64
C ILE A 555 -29.03 3.15 -6.78
N LYS A 556 -29.60 3.58 -5.66
CA LYS A 556 -30.80 4.43 -5.63
C LYS A 556 -30.49 5.81 -6.19
N GLU A 557 -31.50 6.46 -6.74
CA GLU A 557 -31.44 7.86 -7.17
C GLU A 557 -30.97 8.80 -6.04
N ALA A 558 -30.37 9.91 -6.44
CA ALA A 558 -30.11 11.02 -5.53
C ALA A 558 -31.45 11.73 -5.27
N LYS A 559 -31.72 12.14 -4.03
CA LYS A 559 -32.91 12.95 -3.66
C LYS A 559 -32.47 14.42 -3.54
N ASP A 560 -33.10 15.35 -4.28
CA ASP A 560 -32.80 16.81 -4.25
C ASP A 560 -33.48 17.50 -3.03
N ASP A 561 -33.02 18.61 -2.42
CA ASP A 561 -32.57 19.90 -3.01
C ASP A 561 -31.29 20.54 -2.37
N HIS A 562 -30.56 19.87 -1.47
CA HIS A 562 -29.40 20.48 -0.77
C HIS A 562 -28.13 19.62 -0.70
N ALA A 563 -28.12 18.41 -1.29
CA ALA A 563 -26.99 17.50 -1.22
C ALA A 563 -26.28 17.37 -2.59
N ILE A 564 -25.03 17.81 -2.64
CA ILE A 564 -24.12 17.70 -3.79
C ILE A 564 -23.69 16.22 -3.94
N GLU A 565 -24.57 15.35 -4.43
CA GLU A 565 -24.30 13.92 -4.61
C GLU A 565 -24.21 13.50 -6.09
N PRO A 566 -23.28 12.58 -6.45
CA PRO A 566 -23.25 12.01 -7.80
C PRO A 566 -24.53 11.25 -8.16
N ASN A 567 -24.95 11.34 -9.41
CA ASN A 567 -26.11 10.60 -9.92
C ASN A 567 -25.80 9.10 -10.05
N SER A 568 -26.85 8.27 -10.06
CA SER A 568 -26.71 6.81 -10.01
C SER A 568 -25.86 6.23 -11.16
N GLN A 569 -25.98 6.81 -12.37
CA GLN A 569 -25.21 6.39 -13.54
C GLN A 569 -23.71 6.66 -13.35
N THR A 570 -23.35 7.83 -12.82
CA THR A 570 -21.96 8.21 -12.57
C THR A 570 -21.34 7.30 -11.51
N VAL A 571 -22.06 7.02 -10.42
CA VAL A 571 -21.62 6.07 -9.38
C VAL A 571 -21.41 4.68 -9.98
N PHE A 572 -22.29 4.24 -10.88
CA PHE A 572 -22.16 2.95 -11.54
C PHE A 572 -20.91 2.86 -12.42
N GLU A 573 -20.60 3.89 -13.21
CA GLU A 573 -19.39 3.92 -14.04
C GLU A 573 -18.11 3.99 -13.18
N ILE A 574 -18.11 4.75 -12.09
CA ILE A 574 -17.02 4.76 -11.11
C ILE A 574 -16.80 3.34 -10.55
N LEU A 575 -17.87 2.67 -10.14
CA LEU A 575 -17.80 1.30 -9.62
C LEU A 575 -17.29 0.31 -10.69
N ARG A 576 -17.72 0.46 -11.94
CA ARG A 576 -17.23 -0.32 -13.08
C ARG A 576 -15.71 -0.16 -13.25
N THR A 577 -15.21 1.07 -13.18
CA THR A 577 -13.77 1.36 -13.29
C THR A 577 -13.00 0.79 -12.09
N LEU A 578 -13.51 0.93 -10.87
CA LEU A 578 -12.90 0.34 -9.68
C LEU A 578 -12.79 -1.18 -9.76
N ILE A 579 -13.83 -1.88 -10.24
CA ILE A 579 -13.80 -3.34 -10.40
C ILE A 579 -12.80 -3.75 -11.49
N LYS A 580 -12.75 -3.01 -12.60
CA LYS A 580 -11.80 -3.28 -13.67
C LYS A 580 -10.34 -3.09 -13.21
N GLN A 581 -10.11 -2.10 -12.35
CA GLN A 581 -8.80 -1.78 -11.78
C GLN A 581 -8.63 -2.30 -10.35
N LYS A 582 -9.39 -3.33 -9.95
CA LYS A 582 -9.52 -3.78 -8.55
C LYS A 582 -8.16 -3.91 -7.86
N ARG A 583 -7.19 -4.53 -8.54
CA ARG A 583 -5.81 -4.75 -8.08
C ARG A 583 -5.08 -3.49 -7.57
N PHE A 584 -5.44 -2.30 -8.06
CA PHE A 584 -4.77 -1.03 -7.74
C PHE A 584 -5.56 -0.16 -6.77
N THR A 585 -6.65 -0.67 -6.20
CA THR A 585 -7.60 0.11 -5.38
C THR A 585 -7.83 -0.57 -4.04
N ALA A 586 -8.46 0.12 -3.09
CA ALA A 586 -8.84 -0.50 -1.81
C ALA A 586 -9.74 -1.75 -1.95
N LEU A 587 -10.37 -1.98 -3.12
CA LEU A 587 -11.21 -3.16 -3.32
C LEU A 587 -10.44 -4.48 -3.20
N SER A 588 -9.15 -4.51 -3.55
CA SER A 588 -8.35 -5.74 -3.48
C SER A 588 -7.96 -6.16 -2.07
N SER A 589 -7.96 -5.23 -1.11
CA SER A 589 -7.51 -5.48 0.27
C SER A 589 -8.64 -5.80 1.25
N ASN A 590 -9.90 -5.52 0.92
CA ASN A 590 -11.01 -5.79 1.83
C ASN A 590 -11.48 -7.26 1.77
N GLU A 591 -12.22 -7.69 2.79
CA GLU A 591 -12.58 -9.10 2.95
C GLU A 591 -13.62 -9.58 1.92
N TYR A 592 -14.60 -8.73 1.57
CA TYR A 592 -15.70 -9.10 0.68
C TYR A 592 -15.53 -8.56 -0.74
N THR A 593 -15.01 -7.35 -0.92
CA THR A 593 -14.78 -6.80 -2.27
C THR A 593 -13.59 -7.43 -3.00
N SER A 594 -12.64 -8.03 -2.29
CA SER A 594 -11.53 -8.77 -2.93
C SER A 594 -12.02 -10.00 -3.71
N LEU A 595 -13.15 -10.57 -3.29
CA LEU A 595 -13.83 -11.74 -3.87
C LEU A 595 -14.52 -11.46 -5.22
N ILE A 596 -14.50 -10.22 -5.69
CA ILE A 596 -15.07 -9.82 -6.97
C ILE A 596 -14.18 -10.31 -8.11
N ASP A 597 -14.79 -10.80 -9.19
CA ASP A 597 -14.06 -11.20 -10.39
C ASP A 597 -13.76 -9.97 -11.27
N GLU A 598 -12.51 -9.53 -11.28
CA GLU A 598 -12.04 -8.39 -12.09
C GLU A 598 -12.02 -8.66 -13.60
N SER A 599 -12.06 -9.95 -14.02
CA SER A 599 -12.12 -10.33 -15.43
C SER A 599 -13.52 -10.17 -16.04
N ALA A 600 -14.53 -9.94 -15.19
CA ALA A 600 -15.93 -9.84 -15.61
C ALA A 600 -16.34 -8.36 -15.74
N PRO A 601 -17.05 -7.98 -16.82
CA PRO A 601 -17.62 -6.65 -16.89
C PRO A 601 -18.77 -6.50 -15.88
N LEU A 602 -18.87 -5.32 -15.28
CA LEU A 602 -20.05 -4.92 -14.51
C LEU A 602 -21.19 -4.53 -15.47
N ILE A 603 -22.30 -5.27 -15.41
CA ILE A 603 -23.42 -5.15 -16.35
C ILE A 603 -24.58 -4.41 -15.69
N MET A 604 -25.14 -3.39 -16.35
CA MET A 604 -26.42 -2.80 -15.94
C MET A 604 -27.57 -3.71 -16.36
N THR A 605 -28.45 -4.05 -15.42
CA THR A 605 -29.70 -4.76 -15.73
C THR A 605 -30.81 -3.75 -16.00
N ARG A 606 -31.53 -3.92 -17.11
CA ARG A 606 -32.71 -3.11 -17.41
C ARG A 606 -33.90 -3.55 -16.55
N ASN A 607 -34.79 -2.60 -16.26
CA ASN A 607 -36.02 -2.90 -15.53
C ASN A 607 -36.92 -3.80 -16.37
N TYR A 608 -37.08 -5.07 -15.96
CA TYR A 608 -37.88 -6.06 -16.67
C TYR A 608 -39.32 -5.61 -16.90
N PHE A 609 -39.87 -4.73 -16.06
CA PHE A 609 -41.24 -4.24 -16.26
C PHE A 609 -41.38 -3.42 -17.55
N GLU A 610 -40.40 -2.59 -17.89
CA GLU A 610 -40.39 -1.85 -19.16
C GLU A 610 -40.12 -2.77 -20.36
N GLU A 611 -39.28 -3.79 -20.19
CA GLU A 611 -39.00 -4.78 -21.24
C GLU A 611 -40.22 -5.63 -21.59
N PHE A 612 -40.98 -6.08 -20.57
CA PHE A 612 -42.18 -6.89 -20.75
C PHE A 612 -43.47 -6.06 -20.89
N ARG A 613 -43.42 -4.73 -20.76
CA ARG A 613 -44.61 -3.86 -20.85
C ARG A 613 -45.40 -4.11 -22.12
N LEU A 614 -44.70 -4.23 -23.26
CA LEU A 614 -45.32 -4.47 -24.55
C LEU A 614 -45.95 -5.87 -24.63
N LEU A 615 -45.30 -6.88 -24.05
CA LEU A 615 -45.85 -8.24 -23.95
C LEU A 615 -47.08 -8.30 -23.04
N ILE A 616 -47.08 -7.57 -21.93
CA ILE A 616 -48.23 -7.43 -21.02
C ILE A 616 -49.39 -6.76 -21.77
N ILE A 617 -49.13 -5.73 -22.57
CA ILE A 617 -50.15 -5.07 -23.40
C ILE A 617 -50.72 -6.07 -24.42
N ILE A 618 -49.87 -6.80 -25.15
CA ILE A 618 -50.32 -7.81 -26.13
C ILE A 618 -51.17 -8.88 -25.44
N PHE A 619 -50.74 -9.39 -24.29
CA PHE A 619 -51.51 -10.36 -23.52
C PHE A 619 -52.88 -9.82 -23.11
N THR A 620 -52.93 -8.57 -22.64
CA THR A 620 -54.19 -7.91 -22.23
C THR A 620 -55.14 -7.74 -23.42
N VAL A 621 -54.63 -7.30 -24.58
CA VAL A 621 -55.42 -7.17 -25.82
C VAL A 621 -55.92 -8.54 -26.30
N GLY A 622 -55.06 -9.56 -26.26
CA GLY A 622 -55.43 -10.94 -26.62
C GLY A 622 -56.57 -11.48 -25.75
N LEU A 623 -56.54 -11.20 -24.44
CA LEU A 623 -57.60 -11.59 -23.52
C LEU A 623 -58.95 -10.92 -23.86
N ILE A 624 -58.93 -9.64 -24.25
CA ILE A 624 -60.13 -8.90 -24.68
C ILE A 624 -60.72 -9.53 -25.95
N VAL A 625 -59.87 -9.89 -26.92
CA VAL A 625 -60.32 -10.58 -28.15
C VAL A 625 -60.96 -11.92 -27.84
N LEU A 626 -60.39 -12.72 -26.94
CA LEU A 626 -60.97 -13.99 -26.51
C LEU A 626 -62.35 -13.81 -25.85
N ILE A 627 -62.53 -12.76 -25.04
CA ILE A 627 -63.84 -12.43 -24.45
C ILE A 627 -64.86 -12.10 -25.54
N ILE A 628 -64.48 -11.32 -26.55
CA ILE A 628 -65.36 -10.99 -27.69
C ILE A 628 -65.73 -12.27 -28.46
N LEU A 629 -64.75 -13.12 -28.76
CA LEU A 629 -64.97 -14.41 -29.45
C LEU A 629 -65.89 -15.32 -28.64
N TYR A 630 -65.74 -15.38 -27.32
CA TYR A 630 -66.62 -16.12 -26.44
C TYR A 630 -68.06 -15.59 -26.48
N ILE A 631 -68.27 -14.27 -26.43
CA ILE A 631 -69.60 -13.65 -26.51
C ILE A 631 -70.24 -13.95 -27.87
N LEU A 632 -69.48 -13.85 -28.96
CA LEU A 632 -69.97 -14.16 -30.32
C LEU A 632 -70.33 -15.64 -30.46
N ALA A 633 -69.48 -16.55 -29.96
CA ALA A 633 -69.73 -17.99 -29.99
C ALA A 633 -70.98 -18.35 -29.18
N ARG A 634 -71.15 -17.75 -28.00
CA ARG A 634 -72.32 -17.95 -27.14
C ARG A 634 -73.61 -17.39 -27.72
N ARG A 635 -73.55 -16.29 -28.47
CA ARG A 635 -74.70 -15.76 -29.23
C ARG A 635 -75.09 -16.63 -30.40
N LYS A 636 -74.13 -17.22 -31.10
CA LYS A 636 -74.38 -18.04 -32.30
C LYS A 636 -74.88 -19.44 -31.95
N ASN A 637 -74.31 -20.07 -30.92
CA ASN A 637 -74.62 -21.44 -30.51
C ASN A 637 -74.70 -21.54 -28.97
N PRO A 638 -75.85 -21.22 -28.35
CA PRO A 638 -75.99 -21.18 -26.90
C PRO A 638 -75.91 -22.56 -26.22
N GLU A 639 -76.23 -23.64 -26.94
CA GLU A 639 -76.15 -25.02 -26.43
C GLU A 639 -74.72 -25.61 -26.50
N ALA A 640 -73.79 -24.94 -27.18
CA ALA A 640 -72.41 -25.40 -27.29
C ALA A 640 -71.58 -25.03 -26.06
N LYS A 641 -70.57 -25.85 -25.72
CA LYS A 641 -69.61 -25.58 -24.66
C LYS A 641 -68.58 -24.53 -25.10
N ASN A 642 -69.01 -23.27 -25.20
CA ASN A 642 -68.19 -22.16 -25.71
C ASN A 642 -66.98 -21.82 -24.80
N SER A 643 -66.89 -22.36 -23.58
CA SER A 643 -65.72 -22.23 -22.70
C SER A 643 -64.45 -22.85 -23.29
N VAL A 644 -64.59 -23.78 -24.24
CA VAL A 644 -63.48 -24.47 -24.92
C VAL A 644 -62.52 -23.47 -25.60
N ILE A 645 -62.98 -22.27 -25.98
CA ILE A 645 -62.12 -21.22 -26.56
C ILE A 645 -61.04 -20.79 -25.57
N PHE A 646 -61.41 -20.57 -24.30
CA PHE A 646 -60.45 -20.23 -23.25
C PHE A 646 -59.58 -21.42 -22.87
N GLU A 647 -60.19 -22.61 -22.71
CA GLU A 647 -59.46 -23.84 -22.39
C GLU A 647 -58.36 -24.12 -23.44
N THR A 648 -58.69 -24.01 -24.72
CA THR A 648 -57.73 -24.23 -25.82
C THR A 648 -56.59 -23.21 -25.82
N TYR A 649 -56.92 -21.92 -25.64
CA TYR A 649 -55.91 -20.87 -25.62
C TYR A 649 -54.92 -21.03 -24.46
N PHE A 650 -55.43 -21.29 -23.24
CA PHE A 650 -54.58 -21.45 -22.07
C PHE A 650 -53.70 -22.70 -22.15
N ILE A 651 -54.20 -23.80 -22.72
CA ILE A 651 -53.38 -25.02 -22.95
C ILE A 651 -52.21 -24.72 -23.91
N ILE A 652 -52.47 -24.02 -25.02
CA ILE A 652 -51.41 -23.67 -25.99
C ILE A 652 -50.40 -22.72 -25.36
N GLN A 653 -50.88 -21.75 -24.58
CA GLN A 653 -50.02 -20.80 -23.88
C GLN A 653 -49.13 -21.48 -22.84
N ASP A 654 -49.69 -22.35 -22.01
CA ASP A 654 -48.97 -23.11 -20.99
C ASP A 654 -47.82 -23.92 -21.60
N PHE A 655 -48.13 -24.69 -22.65
CA PHE A 655 -47.12 -25.42 -23.42
C PHE A 655 -46.02 -24.51 -23.99
N ALA A 656 -46.39 -23.35 -24.55
CA ALA A 656 -45.42 -22.42 -25.12
C ALA A 656 -44.51 -21.81 -24.04
N VAL A 657 -45.05 -21.46 -22.87
CA VAL A 657 -44.26 -20.90 -21.76
C VAL A 657 -43.29 -21.94 -21.21
N ASP A 658 -43.74 -23.17 -20.99
CA ASP A 658 -42.90 -24.26 -20.51
C ASP A 658 -41.79 -24.60 -21.50
N LEU A 659 -42.10 -24.66 -22.80
CA LEU A 659 -41.13 -24.88 -23.86
C LEU A 659 -40.06 -23.78 -23.86
N VAL A 660 -40.48 -22.51 -23.77
CA VAL A 660 -39.56 -21.37 -23.70
C VAL A 660 -38.67 -21.44 -22.46
N PHE A 661 -39.23 -21.82 -21.31
CA PHE A 661 -38.46 -21.98 -20.07
C PHE A 661 -37.40 -23.09 -20.19
N VAL A 662 -37.78 -24.25 -20.72
CA VAL A 662 -36.87 -25.38 -20.96
C VAL A 662 -35.75 -25.02 -21.93
N LEU A 663 -36.06 -24.32 -23.02
CA LEU A 663 -35.07 -23.98 -24.05
C LEU A 663 -34.12 -22.86 -23.63
N LEU A 664 -34.63 -21.83 -22.95
CA LEU A 664 -33.89 -20.57 -22.76
C LEU A 664 -33.44 -20.33 -21.32
N LYS A 665 -34.13 -20.88 -20.31
CA LYS A 665 -33.92 -20.49 -18.90
C LYS A 665 -33.42 -21.61 -18.00
N VAL A 666 -33.63 -22.88 -18.37
CA VAL A 666 -33.23 -24.04 -17.55
C VAL A 666 -31.74 -24.08 -17.21
N LYS A 667 -30.89 -23.49 -18.07
CA LYS A 667 -29.43 -23.40 -17.85
C LYS A 667 -29.06 -22.53 -16.65
N ASN A 668 -29.91 -21.58 -16.27
CA ASN A 668 -29.66 -20.65 -15.15
C ASN A 668 -29.94 -21.30 -13.78
N THR A 669 -30.67 -22.43 -13.75
CA THR A 669 -31.05 -23.16 -12.53
C THR A 669 -30.69 -24.65 -12.68
N PRO A 670 -29.41 -25.02 -12.49
CA PRO A 670 -28.91 -26.37 -12.82
C PRO A 670 -29.66 -27.50 -12.11
N HIS A 671 -30.11 -27.26 -10.88
CA HIS A 671 -30.83 -28.23 -10.04
C HIS A 671 -32.25 -28.52 -10.54
N LEU A 672 -32.88 -27.60 -11.29
CA LEU A 672 -34.21 -27.80 -11.87
C LEU A 672 -34.16 -28.50 -13.24
N LYS A 673 -32.97 -28.64 -13.86
CA LYS A 673 -32.85 -29.14 -15.23
C LYS A 673 -33.48 -30.51 -15.44
N ILE A 674 -33.16 -31.46 -14.56
CA ILE A 674 -33.70 -32.83 -14.66
C ILE A 674 -35.20 -32.85 -14.34
N PRO A 675 -35.68 -32.29 -13.21
CA PRO A 675 -37.10 -32.20 -12.92
C PRO A 675 -37.92 -31.55 -14.05
N THR A 676 -37.50 -30.38 -14.55
CA THR A 676 -38.25 -29.66 -15.59
C THR A 676 -38.32 -30.44 -16.89
N MET A 677 -37.24 -31.13 -17.31
CA MET A 677 -37.30 -31.99 -18.50
C MET A 677 -38.29 -33.15 -18.32
N ILE A 678 -38.33 -33.78 -17.14
CA ILE A 678 -39.27 -34.86 -16.85
C ILE A 678 -40.71 -34.34 -16.88
N PHE A 679 -40.99 -33.24 -16.19
CA PHE A 679 -42.34 -32.66 -16.14
C PHE A 679 -42.81 -32.07 -17.47
N PHE A 680 -41.90 -31.71 -18.38
CA PHE A 680 -42.28 -31.27 -19.72
C PHE A 680 -42.54 -32.48 -20.65
N ILE A 681 -41.62 -33.44 -20.71
CA ILE A 681 -41.67 -34.55 -21.67
C ILE A 681 -42.74 -35.58 -21.31
N LEU A 682 -42.84 -35.95 -20.02
CA LEU A 682 -43.69 -37.06 -19.59
C LEU A 682 -45.19 -36.80 -19.86
N PRO A 683 -45.78 -35.62 -19.54
CA PRO A 683 -47.18 -35.34 -19.86
C PRO A 683 -47.45 -35.30 -21.37
N ILE A 684 -46.51 -34.78 -22.18
CA ILE A 684 -46.65 -34.77 -23.64
C ILE A 684 -46.77 -36.19 -24.17
N VAL A 685 -45.88 -37.09 -23.74
CA VAL A 685 -45.89 -38.49 -24.17
C VAL A 685 -47.20 -39.18 -23.75
N ILE A 686 -47.62 -39.00 -22.49
CA ILE A 686 -48.86 -39.59 -21.97
C ILE A 686 -50.09 -39.05 -22.71
N ASN A 687 -50.19 -37.73 -22.91
CA ASN A 687 -51.30 -37.11 -23.61
C ASN A 687 -51.38 -37.53 -25.08
N ILE A 688 -50.24 -37.68 -25.77
CA ILE A 688 -50.20 -38.20 -27.13
C ILE A 688 -50.67 -39.66 -27.17
N LEU A 689 -50.23 -40.50 -26.23
CA LEU A 689 -50.66 -41.90 -26.16
C LEU A 689 -52.16 -42.02 -25.91
N PHE A 690 -52.72 -41.23 -24.99
CA PHE A 690 -54.16 -41.19 -24.75
C PHE A 690 -54.93 -40.66 -25.96
N ALA A 691 -54.46 -39.58 -26.60
CA ALA A 691 -55.10 -39.02 -27.79
C ALA A 691 -55.14 -40.05 -28.94
N ILE A 692 -54.05 -40.77 -29.17
CA ILE A 692 -54.00 -41.86 -30.16
C ILE A 692 -54.98 -42.97 -29.79
N ASN A 693 -55.00 -43.40 -28.52
CA ASN A 693 -55.89 -44.47 -28.08
C ASN A 693 -57.37 -44.10 -28.21
N ILE A 694 -57.76 -42.89 -27.79
CA ILE A 694 -59.12 -42.36 -27.94
C ILE A 694 -59.48 -42.26 -29.43
N PHE A 695 -58.57 -41.72 -30.26
CA PHE A 695 -58.80 -41.58 -31.69
C PHE A 695 -59.03 -42.93 -32.37
N VAL A 696 -58.19 -43.93 -32.09
CA VAL A 696 -58.32 -45.30 -32.63
C VAL A 696 -59.62 -45.95 -32.13
N SER A 697 -59.95 -45.80 -30.84
CA SER A 697 -61.18 -46.33 -30.25
C SER A 697 -62.44 -45.75 -30.89
N GLU A 698 -62.53 -44.42 -31.03
CA GLU A 698 -63.66 -43.73 -31.67
C GLU A 698 -63.75 -44.07 -33.16
N MET A 699 -62.62 -44.20 -33.86
CA MET A 699 -62.60 -44.57 -35.27
C MET A 699 -63.12 -46.01 -35.50
N ALA A 700 -62.92 -46.91 -34.53
CA ALA A 700 -63.39 -48.30 -34.59
C ALA A 700 -64.84 -48.48 -34.12
N THR A 701 -65.28 -47.72 -33.12
CA THR A 701 -66.57 -47.95 -32.43
C THR A 701 -67.69 -47.02 -32.88
N ASN A 702 -67.38 -45.81 -33.35
CA ASN A 702 -68.37 -44.79 -33.69
C ASN A 702 -68.46 -44.56 -35.20
N LYS A 703 -69.49 -45.14 -35.83
CA LYS A 703 -69.72 -45.04 -37.29
C LYS A 703 -69.84 -43.60 -37.79
N SER A 704 -70.42 -42.69 -36.98
CA SER A 704 -70.58 -41.28 -37.36
C SER A 704 -69.22 -40.57 -37.38
N PHE A 705 -68.40 -40.79 -36.36
CA PHE A 705 -67.05 -40.24 -36.29
C PHE A 705 -66.13 -40.82 -37.38
N SER A 706 -66.18 -42.13 -37.62
CA SER A 706 -65.42 -42.79 -38.69
C SER A 706 -65.77 -42.23 -40.09
N ASN A 707 -67.05 -42.01 -40.36
CA ASN A 707 -67.51 -41.40 -41.61
C ASN A 707 -67.10 -39.92 -41.72
N TRP A 708 -67.12 -39.17 -40.61
CA TRP A 708 -66.64 -37.79 -40.57
C TRP A 708 -65.13 -37.68 -40.83
N VAL A 709 -64.31 -38.57 -40.25
CA VAL A 709 -62.87 -38.63 -40.50
C VAL A 709 -62.59 -38.98 -41.97
N LYS A 710 -63.31 -39.95 -42.55
CA LYS A 710 -63.19 -40.32 -43.98
C LYS A 710 -63.68 -39.24 -44.94
N GLY A 711 -64.60 -38.38 -44.52
CA GLY A 711 -65.08 -37.24 -45.31
C GLY A 711 -64.20 -35.98 -45.22
N SER A 712 -63.21 -35.97 -44.32
CA SER A 712 -62.30 -34.85 -44.12
C SER A 712 -61.03 -35.05 -44.97
N THR A 713 -60.93 -34.31 -46.08
CA THR A 713 -59.82 -34.40 -47.05
C THR A 713 -58.43 -34.14 -46.46
N VAL A 714 -58.33 -33.42 -45.34
CA VAL A 714 -57.05 -33.10 -44.67
C VAL A 714 -56.57 -34.23 -43.74
N LEU A 715 -57.50 -34.89 -43.04
CA LEU A 715 -57.18 -35.99 -42.12
C LEU A 715 -56.95 -37.31 -42.87
N GLU A 716 -57.65 -37.52 -43.98
CA GLU A 716 -57.49 -38.69 -44.85
C GLU A 716 -56.09 -38.75 -45.49
N VAL A 717 -55.54 -37.60 -45.91
CA VAL A 717 -54.17 -37.49 -46.44
C VAL A 717 -53.13 -37.78 -45.35
N ALA A 718 -53.32 -37.26 -44.13
CA ALA A 718 -52.41 -37.46 -43.01
C ALA A 718 -52.39 -38.92 -42.49
N LEU A 719 -53.54 -39.61 -42.52
CA LEU A 719 -53.65 -41.02 -42.16
C LEU A 719 -53.05 -41.95 -43.24
N ASN A 720 -53.30 -41.65 -44.52
CA ASN A 720 -52.73 -42.41 -45.64
C ASN A 720 -51.22 -42.29 -45.77
N GLN A 721 -50.61 -41.17 -45.35
CA GLN A 721 -49.15 -41.00 -45.35
C GLN A 721 -48.42 -41.78 -44.24
N LYS A 722 -49.11 -42.11 -43.14
CA LYS A 722 -48.50 -42.77 -41.97
C LYS A 722 -48.83 -44.27 -41.86
N TYR A 723 -49.99 -44.70 -42.37
CA TYR A 723 -50.42 -46.10 -42.42
C TYR A 723 -50.63 -46.53 -43.87
N GLY A 724 -49.55 -46.59 -44.64
CA GLY A 724 -49.58 -47.20 -45.96
C GLY A 724 -49.97 -48.67 -45.85
N ALA A 725 -51.11 -48.99 -46.46
CA ALA A 725 -51.73 -50.32 -46.67
C ALA A 725 -52.78 -50.79 -45.64
N SER A 726 -54.00 -51.01 -46.19
CA SER A 726 -55.08 -51.88 -45.71
C SER A 726 -56.03 -51.35 -44.63
N ILE A 727 -57.00 -50.51 -45.03
CA ILE A 727 -58.33 -50.41 -44.36
C ILE A 727 -59.43 -50.70 -45.40
N HIS A 728 -59.33 -51.86 -46.05
CA HIS A 728 -60.43 -52.46 -46.81
C HIS A 728 -60.56 -53.93 -46.40
N ARG A 729 -60.87 -54.15 -45.11
CA ARG A 729 -61.54 -55.33 -44.54
C ARG A 729 -61.53 -55.16 -43.01
N ILE A 730 -62.63 -54.63 -42.48
CA ILE A 730 -63.38 -55.07 -41.29
C ILE A 730 -64.80 -54.57 -41.52
#